data_AF-A0A932PFJ5-F1
#
_entry.id   AF-A0A932PFJ5-F1
#
_cell.length_a   1.000
_cell.length_b   1.000
_cell.length_c   1.000
_cell.angle_alpha   90.00
_cell.angle_beta   90.00
_cell.angle_gamma   90.00
#
_symmetry.space_group_name_H-M   'P 1'
#
loop_
_entity.id
_entity.type
_entity.pdbx_description
1 polymer ?
#
loop_
_entity_poly.entity_id
_entity_poly.type
_entity_poly.pdbx_seq_one_letter_code
_entity_poly.pdbx_strand_id
1 'polypeptide(L)'
;MFFDHLGRFVARRWAWVLGAWVVAVTIIKVFAPPWAKISQDDDIKSFPPHYNSVVGHDLLEKAFPGDLFNSQVVVAVERTDGALSEADQEFLKTLTARLNSVQEGGLLRNVDGDIEEDKYGLGIFLTPSTPVIGQLLTSADKKAALLVAPCQHTFIAEKIKGTVLALRKEIDGMTKRGEVPPGLRIAATGSAGVGADLQISSDESLERSLWVTILLVVAILLLVYRSPVVAMIPLVTISVSIVTAMSIMALLTLVNWGGFHFQVMKITDIFVIVVLFGAGTDYCLFLIARYREELEQGADRETAVQMAVSHVGGALAASAATVIIGLGMMVFAEFGKFRYTGPAVAISLAVALVGSLTLTPALVRLLGPIVFWPCHTRRVNRSSELVDASNDSHPSFQERFWAGVSRWLVRRPAAIWASSVLVLTPFAFWGTQLIPTYDFLAELSDRCGSKVGSMIIQQHFPKGMLGPLTVLLKTRDDAEHDLRKPEARKDIAALTKQIREIPGVAQIRSLTSPVGQPITDEPAEPAPAQGAGGLGGIFKAITQVSKPFDDLRRKKEAEHYVSAAADGQVTRLDVVLDVPPFSSESMELRDTIDRRLKVFTSQPGTMLTGASHSFAGITSSTYDLRKITQSDQRVINTLVVGGVFMVLVVLLRRPGICLYLMATVLLGYFATLGMTEGFFKLLHYWLHPDEAWLGLDWKVAFFLFIILVAVGEDYNILLMSRVMEEQRKLGVIEGVRTAVARTGGIITSCGIIMAGTFGSMSTGTLAAIIQLGFALALGVLLDTFVVRPVLVPAFLLLMHRRRFRHVAACVPGGPHIGARAEVPVESTVPQDPVELLNR
;
A
#
# COMPACT_ATOMS: atom_id res chain seq x y z
N MET A 1 -21.97 -31.50 -10.46
CA MET A 1 -21.85 -31.90 -11.89
C MET A 1 -20.67 -31.24 -12.59
N PHE A 2 -20.48 -29.92 -12.53
CA PHE A 2 -19.37 -29.24 -13.23
C PHE A 2 -17.97 -29.76 -12.83
N PHE A 3 -17.62 -29.75 -11.54
CA PHE A 3 -16.30 -30.17 -11.07
C PHE A 3 -15.98 -31.65 -11.31
N ASP A 4 -16.99 -32.52 -11.41
CA ASP A 4 -16.79 -33.92 -11.80
C ASP A 4 -16.42 -34.06 -13.28
N HIS A 5 -17.05 -33.28 -14.17
CA HIS A 5 -16.67 -33.24 -15.58
C HIS A 5 -15.26 -32.66 -15.77
N LEU A 6 -14.93 -31.60 -15.04
CA LEU A 6 -13.59 -31.00 -15.04
C LEU A 6 -12.54 -32.01 -14.55
N GLY A 7 -12.80 -32.68 -13.44
CA GLY A 7 -11.92 -33.71 -12.88
C GLY A 7 -11.66 -34.84 -13.88
N ARG A 8 -12.71 -35.37 -14.54
CA ARG A 8 -12.58 -36.39 -15.59
C ARG A 8 -11.78 -35.91 -16.79
N PHE A 9 -12.03 -34.68 -17.22
CA PHE A 9 -11.33 -34.09 -18.36
C PHE A 9 -9.83 -33.94 -18.08
N VAL A 10 -9.47 -33.32 -16.95
CA VAL A 10 -8.07 -33.10 -16.58
C VAL A 10 -7.35 -34.42 -16.31
N ALA A 11 -8.00 -35.39 -15.64
CA ALA A 11 -7.38 -36.68 -15.34
C ALA A 11 -7.06 -37.50 -16.60
N ARG A 12 -7.96 -37.49 -17.61
CA ARG A 12 -7.78 -38.23 -18.88
C ARG A 12 -6.95 -37.51 -19.92
N ARG A 13 -7.11 -36.19 -20.03
CA ARG A 13 -6.53 -35.37 -21.11
C ARG A 13 -5.47 -34.40 -20.60
N TRP A 14 -4.75 -34.77 -19.54
CA TRP A 14 -3.72 -33.93 -18.90
C TRP A 14 -2.69 -33.35 -19.89
N ALA A 15 -2.25 -34.10 -20.90
CA ALA A 15 -1.29 -33.62 -21.90
C ALA A 15 -1.86 -32.48 -22.77
N TRP A 16 -3.14 -32.54 -23.11
CA TRP A 16 -3.83 -31.47 -23.83
C TRP A 16 -3.99 -30.23 -22.96
N VAL A 17 -4.25 -30.40 -21.66
CA VAL A 17 -4.32 -29.29 -20.70
C VAL A 17 -2.97 -28.57 -20.60
N LEU A 18 -1.86 -29.31 -20.48
CA LEU A 18 -0.52 -28.73 -20.45
C LEU A 18 -0.19 -27.99 -21.76
N GLY A 19 -0.45 -28.63 -22.90
CA GLY A 19 -0.26 -28.00 -24.21
C GLY A 19 -1.09 -26.73 -24.37
N ALA A 20 -2.35 -26.75 -23.96
CA ALA A 20 -3.25 -25.59 -24.00
C ALA A 20 -2.73 -24.43 -23.15
N TRP A 21 -2.22 -24.71 -21.94
CA TRP A 21 -1.62 -23.68 -21.08
C TRP A 21 -0.36 -23.06 -21.71
N VAL A 22 0.54 -23.88 -22.24
CA VAL A 22 1.77 -23.39 -22.90
C VAL A 22 1.42 -22.50 -24.09
N VAL A 23 0.48 -22.93 -24.92
CA VAL A 23 0.00 -22.16 -26.08
C VAL A 23 -0.67 -20.87 -25.65
N ALA A 24 -1.58 -20.93 -24.66
CA ALA A 24 -2.28 -19.75 -24.16
C ALA A 24 -1.31 -18.71 -23.58
N VAL A 25 -0.38 -19.12 -22.71
CA VAL A 25 0.63 -18.23 -22.12
C VAL A 25 1.47 -17.58 -23.20
N THR A 26 1.93 -18.37 -24.18
CA THR A 26 2.78 -17.86 -25.27
C THR A 26 2.03 -16.85 -26.13
N ILE A 27 0.80 -17.16 -26.54
CA ILE A 27 -0.02 -16.27 -27.36
C ILE A 27 -0.29 -14.97 -26.60
N ILE A 28 -0.82 -15.05 -25.37
CA ILE A 28 -1.18 -13.86 -24.59
C ILE A 28 0.06 -12.98 -24.34
N LYS A 29 1.21 -13.58 -24.02
CA LYS A 29 2.45 -12.85 -23.78
C LYS A 29 2.99 -12.15 -25.04
N VAL A 30 2.84 -12.76 -26.21
CA VAL A 30 3.30 -12.17 -27.48
C VAL A 30 2.48 -10.94 -27.86
N PHE A 31 1.17 -10.96 -27.60
CA PHE A 31 0.28 -9.82 -27.89
C PHE A 31 0.24 -8.76 -26.78
N ALA A 32 0.62 -9.11 -25.56
CA ALA A 32 0.61 -8.18 -24.44
C ALA A 32 1.68 -7.08 -24.59
N PRO A 33 1.32 -5.80 -24.39
CA PRO A 33 2.30 -4.72 -24.38
C PRO A 33 3.26 -4.88 -23.19
N PRO A 34 4.52 -4.39 -23.29
CA PRO A 34 5.46 -4.42 -22.17
C PRO A 34 4.90 -3.65 -20.98
N TRP A 35 4.93 -4.27 -19.79
CA TRP A 35 4.37 -3.71 -18.56
C TRP A 35 4.90 -2.31 -18.23
N ALA A 36 6.21 -2.11 -18.37
CA ALA A 36 6.87 -0.82 -18.14
C ALA A 36 6.36 0.32 -19.03
N LYS A 37 5.74 0.02 -20.19
CA LYS A 37 5.19 1.06 -21.08
C LYS A 37 3.75 1.46 -20.71
N ILE A 38 3.03 0.61 -19.98
CA ILE A 38 1.60 0.82 -19.66
C ILE A 38 1.38 1.19 -18.19
N SER A 39 2.34 0.89 -17.31
CA SER A 39 2.27 1.24 -15.90
C SER A 39 2.33 2.77 -15.74
N GLN A 40 1.35 3.35 -15.06
CA GLN A 40 1.33 4.77 -14.73
C GLN A 40 1.93 5.00 -13.33
N ASP A 41 2.75 6.05 -13.22
CA ASP A 41 3.39 6.45 -11.95
C ASP A 41 2.96 7.86 -11.48
N ASP A 42 2.01 8.50 -12.18
CA ASP A 42 1.65 9.90 -11.93
C ASP A 42 0.47 10.01 -10.94
N ASP A 43 0.78 10.40 -9.69
CA ASP A 43 -0.16 10.43 -8.58
C ASP A 43 -1.27 11.46 -8.76
N ILE A 44 -0.97 12.63 -9.37
CA ILE A 44 -1.90 13.75 -9.48
C ILE A 44 -3.01 13.45 -10.50
N LYS A 45 -2.69 12.78 -11.61
CA LYS A 45 -3.67 12.35 -12.62
C LYS A 45 -4.60 11.25 -12.12
N SER A 46 -4.28 10.61 -11.00
CA SER A 46 -5.13 9.60 -10.35
C SER A 46 -6.23 10.22 -9.49
N PHE A 47 -6.22 11.54 -9.25
CA PHE A 47 -7.25 12.23 -8.49
C PHE A 47 -8.41 12.65 -9.39
N PRO A 48 -9.66 12.64 -8.89
CA PRO A 48 -10.78 13.19 -9.62
C PRO A 48 -10.59 14.69 -9.93
N PRO A 49 -11.05 15.19 -11.09
CA PRO A 49 -10.72 16.52 -11.59
C PRO A 49 -11.29 17.68 -10.77
N HIS A 50 -12.21 17.41 -9.86
CA HIS A 50 -12.87 18.43 -9.03
C HIS A 50 -12.13 18.72 -7.70
N TYR A 51 -11.10 17.93 -7.37
CA TYR A 51 -10.30 18.18 -6.16
C TYR A 51 -9.47 19.45 -6.31
N ASN A 52 -9.29 20.16 -5.20
CA ASN A 52 -8.74 21.51 -5.22
C ASN A 52 -7.27 21.53 -5.65
N SER A 53 -6.50 20.51 -5.26
CA SER A 53 -5.12 20.28 -5.71
C SER A 53 -5.01 20.11 -7.23
N VAL A 54 -5.95 19.39 -7.86
CA VAL A 54 -5.98 19.18 -9.31
C VAL A 54 -6.34 20.46 -10.03
N VAL A 55 -7.42 21.13 -9.60
CA VAL A 55 -7.84 22.42 -10.16
C VAL A 55 -6.74 23.47 -10.00
N GLY A 56 -6.07 23.50 -8.85
CA GLY A 56 -4.96 24.41 -8.59
C GLY A 56 -3.74 24.10 -9.44
N HIS A 57 -3.43 22.82 -9.65
CA HIS A 57 -2.36 22.41 -10.55
C HIS A 57 -2.64 22.81 -12.00
N ASP A 58 -3.83 22.50 -12.52
CA ASP A 58 -4.26 22.87 -13.87
C ASP A 58 -4.26 24.39 -14.07
N LEU A 59 -4.68 25.15 -13.04
CA LEU A 59 -4.66 26.60 -13.07
C LEU A 59 -3.24 27.16 -13.04
N LEU A 60 -2.35 26.57 -12.25
CA LEU A 60 -0.93 26.94 -12.22
C LEU A 60 -0.28 26.72 -13.58
N GLU A 61 -0.54 25.57 -14.20
CA GLU A 61 -0.02 25.19 -15.52
C GLU A 61 -0.48 26.16 -16.61
N LYS A 62 -1.77 26.53 -16.62
CA LYS A 62 -2.32 27.46 -17.61
C LYS A 62 -1.87 28.90 -17.38
N ALA A 63 -1.81 29.35 -16.13
CA ALA A 63 -1.57 30.75 -15.80
C ALA A 63 -0.07 31.09 -15.72
N PHE A 64 0.79 30.14 -15.39
CA PHE A 64 2.23 30.35 -15.20
C PHE A 64 3.06 29.30 -15.95
N PRO A 65 3.00 29.25 -17.29
CA PRO A 65 3.72 28.24 -18.08
C PRO A 65 5.25 28.34 -17.95
N GLY A 66 5.80 29.51 -17.62
CA GLY A 66 7.24 29.71 -17.38
C GLY A 66 7.73 29.20 -16.01
N ASP A 67 6.80 28.98 -15.07
CA ASP A 67 7.08 28.44 -13.74
C ASP A 67 6.64 26.98 -13.62
N LEU A 68 6.46 26.30 -14.78
CA LEU A 68 6.09 24.89 -14.90
C LEU A 68 7.17 23.98 -14.32
N PHE A 69 7.19 23.92 -13.00
CA PHE A 69 8.07 23.08 -12.25
C PHE A 69 7.24 22.25 -11.29
N ASN A 70 6.79 21.11 -11.81
CA ASN A 70 5.94 20.17 -11.08
C ASN A 70 6.68 19.56 -9.87
N SER A 71 8.01 19.64 -9.87
CA SER A 71 8.86 19.30 -8.73
C SER A 71 10.12 20.18 -8.70
N GLN A 72 10.87 20.13 -7.60
CA GLN A 72 12.14 20.84 -7.44
C GLN A 72 13.19 19.90 -6.86
N VAL A 73 14.40 19.99 -7.38
CA VAL A 73 15.60 19.43 -6.76
C VAL A 73 16.24 20.51 -5.91
N VAL A 74 16.51 20.18 -4.66
CA VAL A 74 17.19 21.07 -3.72
C VAL A 74 18.48 20.41 -3.28
N VAL A 75 19.62 21.02 -3.54
CA VAL A 75 20.89 20.61 -2.97
C VAL A 75 21.10 21.42 -1.70
N ALA A 76 20.99 20.75 -0.56
CA ALA A 76 21.23 21.33 0.75
C ALA A 76 22.71 21.21 1.09
N VAL A 77 23.33 22.33 1.46
CA VAL A 77 24.72 22.41 1.88
C VAL A 77 24.77 22.94 3.30
N GLU A 78 25.42 22.20 4.19
CA GLU A 78 25.59 22.52 5.61
C GLU A 78 27.08 22.52 5.96
N ARG A 79 27.50 23.50 6.74
CA ARG A 79 28.80 23.47 7.41
C ARG A 79 28.65 23.04 8.87
N THR A 80 29.35 21.98 9.27
CA THR A 80 29.19 21.36 10.61
C THR A 80 29.89 22.11 11.73
N ASP A 81 30.94 22.87 11.42
CA ASP A 81 31.87 23.48 12.38
C ASP A 81 31.66 24.99 12.57
N GLY A 82 30.77 25.63 11.81
CA GLY A 82 30.54 27.08 11.90
C GLY A 82 29.72 27.66 10.75
N ALA A 83 29.84 28.97 10.53
CA ALA A 83 29.24 29.64 9.39
C ALA A 83 29.99 29.33 8.09
N LEU A 84 29.29 29.40 6.96
CA LEU A 84 29.87 29.24 5.62
C LEU A 84 31.00 30.25 5.40
N SER A 85 32.18 29.75 5.05
CA SER A 85 33.36 30.55 4.69
C SER A 85 33.30 31.05 3.25
N GLU A 86 34.20 31.98 2.93
CA GLU A 86 34.40 32.46 1.55
C GLU A 86 34.79 31.31 0.60
N ALA A 87 35.59 30.35 1.06
CA ALA A 87 35.95 29.17 0.28
C ALA A 87 34.72 28.30 -0.04
N ASP A 88 33.74 28.20 0.86
CA ASP A 88 32.50 27.47 0.56
C ASP A 88 31.65 28.22 -0.44
N GLN A 89 31.61 29.56 -0.37
CA GLN A 89 30.87 30.37 -1.34
C GLN A 89 31.47 30.25 -2.74
N GLU A 90 32.79 30.18 -2.85
CA GLU A 90 33.49 29.93 -4.11
C GLU A 90 33.25 28.49 -4.62
N PHE A 91 33.25 27.52 -3.71
CA PHE A 91 32.86 26.15 -4.03
C PHE A 91 31.41 26.07 -4.53
N LEU A 92 30.46 26.76 -3.90
CA LEU A 92 29.05 26.80 -4.33
C LEU A 92 28.89 27.37 -5.74
N LYS A 93 29.69 28.39 -6.12
CA LYS A 93 29.71 28.93 -7.49
C LYS A 93 30.24 27.88 -8.48
N THR A 94 31.32 27.20 -8.13
CA THR A 94 31.93 26.13 -8.94
C THR A 94 30.99 24.95 -9.11
N LEU A 95 30.36 24.52 -8.01
CA LEU A 95 29.34 23.48 -7.99
C LEU A 95 28.18 23.87 -8.91
N THR A 96 27.63 25.08 -8.78
CA THR A 96 26.53 25.55 -9.63
C THR A 96 26.92 25.54 -11.12
N ALA A 97 28.09 26.09 -11.47
CA ALA A 97 28.56 26.12 -12.86
C ALA A 97 28.66 24.70 -13.43
N ARG A 98 29.14 23.76 -12.62
CA ARG A 98 29.25 22.35 -13.02
C ARG A 98 27.89 21.67 -13.13
N LEU A 99 26.97 21.93 -12.20
CA LEU A 99 25.61 21.39 -12.25
C LEU A 99 24.82 21.94 -13.45
N ASN A 100 24.98 23.22 -13.80
CA ASN A 100 24.44 23.79 -15.02
C ASN A 100 25.13 23.20 -16.28
N SER A 101 26.43 22.90 -16.22
CA SER A 101 27.10 22.19 -17.34
C SER A 101 26.61 20.76 -17.53
N VAL A 102 26.08 20.10 -16.49
CA VAL A 102 25.41 18.79 -16.60
C VAL A 102 24.05 18.92 -17.29
N GLN A 103 23.40 20.08 -17.19
CA GLN A 103 22.18 20.40 -17.94
C GLN A 103 22.48 20.67 -19.42
N GLU A 104 23.54 21.43 -19.73
CA GLU A 104 23.89 21.84 -21.10
C GLU A 104 24.73 20.80 -21.87
N GLY A 105 25.54 20.01 -21.16
CA GLY A 105 26.46 19.03 -21.72
C GLY A 105 25.95 17.61 -21.59
N GLY A 106 25.71 16.95 -22.73
CA GLY A 106 25.50 15.50 -22.85
C GLY A 106 26.70 14.66 -22.41
N LEU A 107 27.14 14.78 -21.16
CA LEU A 107 28.28 14.09 -20.56
C LEU A 107 27.95 12.67 -20.10
N LEU A 108 26.68 12.26 -20.16
CA LEU A 108 26.28 10.86 -20.15
C LEU A 108 26.12 10.37 -21.60
N ARG A 109 27.27 10.23 -22.27
CA ARG A 109 27.43 9.45 -23.50
C ARG A 109 26.93 8.02 -23.21
N ASN A 110 25.68 7.79 -23.59
CA ASN A 110 25.00 6.54 -23.91
C ASN A 110 25.53 5.25 -23.26
N VAL A 111 24.73 4.68 -22.36
CA VAL A 111 24.59 3.21 -22.30
C VAL A 111 23.72 2.71 -23.45
N ASP A 112 22.85 3.53 -24.05
CA ASP A 112 22.14 3.19 -25.29
C ASP A 112 22.04 4.41 -26.21
N GLY A 113 22.34 4.18 -27.49
CA GLY A 113 22.86 5.11 -28.49
C GLY A 113 21.97 6.24 -29.03
N ASP A 114 20.92 6.68 -28.35
CA ASP A 114 19.97 7.65 -28.93
C ASP A 114 20.12 9.07 -28.36
N ILE A 115 20.22 10.03 -29.29
CA ILE A 115 20.32 11.47 -29.04
C ILE A 115 18.89 12.01 -28.93
N GLU A 116 18.45 12.36 -27.72
CA GLU A 116 17.30 13.24 -27.49
C GLU A 116 17.78 14.51 -26.76
N GLU A 117 17.72 15.65 -27.45
CA GLU A 117 17.91 17.00 -26.91
C GLU A 117 16.73 17.35 -25.98
N ASP A 118 16.75 16.87 -24.73
CA ASP A 118 15.99 17.39 -23.55
C ASP A 118 16.03 16.39 -22.36
N LYS A 119 17.18 15.73 -22.14
CA LYS A 119 17.21 14.45 -21.41
C LYS A 119 16.83 14.49 -19.92
N TYR A 120 16.75 15.66 -19.27
CA TYR A 120 16.61 15.73 -17.80
C TYR A 120 15.54 16.70 -17.26
N GLY A 121 14.94 17.55 -18.09
CA GLY A 121 13.86 18.47 -17.67
C GLY A 121 14.22 19.38 -16.48
N LEU A 122 15.52 19.65 -16.27
CA LEU A 122 16.04 20.43 -15.14
C LEU A 122 16.17 21.90 -15.55
N GLY A 123 15.61 22.80 -14.75
CA GLY A 123 15.80 24.24 -14.88
C GLY A 123 17.13 24.71 -14.29
N ILE A 124 17.45 25.97 -14.53
CA ILE A 124 18.68 26.62 -14.04
C ILE A 124 18.67 26.64 -12.51
N PHE A 125 19.79 26.25 -11.89
CA PHE A 125 19.94 26.32 -10.44
C PHE A 125 19.87 27.77 -9.95
N LEU A 126 18.88 28.04 -9.10
CA LEU A 126 18.81 29.22 -8.27
C LEU A 126 19.82 29.08 -7.12
N THR A 127 20.64 30.10 -6.96
CA THR A 127 21.74 30.15 -6.00
C THR A 127 21.64 31.35 -5.07
N PRO A 128 22.39 31.37 -3.95
CA PRO A 128 22.51 32.55 -3.10
C PRO A 128 22.94 33.84 -3.83
N SER A 129 23.57 33.72 -4.99
CA SER A 129 24.00 34.85 -5.83
C SER A 129 22.91 35.34 -6.80
N THR A 130 21.75 34.68 -6.86
CA THR A 130 20.67 35.00 -7.80
C THR A 130 19.95 36.27 -7.35
N PRO A 131 19.73 37.27 -8.23
CA PRO A 131 19.00 38.48 -7.88
C PRO A 131 17.62 38.17 -7.29
N VAL A 132 17.19 38.96 -6.29
CA VAL A 132 15.88 38.87 -5.60
C VAL A 132 15.73 37.65 -4.68
N ILE A 133 15.87 36.41 -5.19
CA ILE A 133 15.56 35.19 -4.43
C ILE A 133 16.79 34.64 -3.68
N GLY A 134 18.02 34.95 -4.12
CA GLY A 134 19.24 34.35 -3.58
C GLY A 134 19.45 34.58 -2.08
N GLN A 135 19.02 35.73 -1.54
CA GLN A 135 19.11 35.99 -0.09
C GLN A 135 18.29 35.01 0.75
N LEU A 136 17.22 34.42 0.18
CA LEU A 136 16.37 33.43 0.86
C LEU A 136 16.96 32.02 0.86
N LEU A 137 17.99 31.80 0.05
CA LEU A 137 18.67 30.50 -0.10
C LEU A 137 19.88 30.36 0.84
N THR A 138 20.18 31.39 1.63
CA THR A 138 21.13 31.33 2.74
C THR A 138 20.36 31.34 4.06
N SER A 139 20.69 30.41 4.94
CA SER A 139 20.10 30.30 6.27
C SER A 139 20.34 31.56 7.12
N ALA A 140 19.42 31.83 8.06
CA ALA A 140 19.53 32.96 8.97
C ALA A 140 20.76 32.88 9.88
N ASP A 141 21.18 31.66 10.24
CA ASP A 141 22.38 31.39 11.03
C ASP A 141 23.68 31.35 10.18
N LYS A 142 23.57 31.53 8.86
CA LYS A 142 24.65 31.50 7.87
C LYS A 142 25.43 30.17 7.83
N LYS A 143 24.89 29.07 8.38
CA LYS A 143 25.55 27.76 8.40
C LYS A 143 25.19 26.88 7.22
N ALA A 144 24.03 27.13 6.61
CA ALA A 144 23.52 26.38 5.47
C ALA A 144 23.16 27.27 4.27
N ALA A 145 23.29 26.69 3.08
CA ALA A 145 22.88 27.29 1.81
C ALA A 145 22.15 26.24 0.94
N LEU A 146 21.23 26.71 0.11
CA LEU A 146 20.43 25.89 -0.80
C LEU A 146 20.74 26.25 -2.25
N LEU A 147 20.84 25.22 -3.09
CA LEU A 147 20.80 25.37 -4.54
C LEU A 147 19.49 24.71 -5.02
N VAL A 148 18.62 25.48 -5.66
CA VAL A 148 17.29 25.01 -6.04
C VAL A 148 17.20 24.98 -7.55
N ALA A 149 17.08 23.80 -8.14
CA ALA A 149 16.79 23.62 -9.54
C ALA A 149 15.36 23.13 -9.72
N PRO A 150 14.53 23.88 -10.43
CA PRO A 150 13.14 23.49 -10.60
C PRO A 150 13.04 22.47 -11.76
N CYS A 151 12.08 21.55 -11.74
CA CYS A 151 12.02 20.39 -12.64
C CYS A 151 10.67 20.28 -13.36
N GLN A 152 10.71 20.04 -14.67
CA GLN A 152 9.51 19.97 -15.52
C GLN A 152 8.63 18.73 -15.24
N HIS A 153 9.19 17.67 -14.65
CA HIS A 153 8.49 16.41 -14.37
C HIS A 153 7.77 16.42 -13.01
N THR A 154 6.66 15.68 -12.90
CA THR A 154 5.82 15.58 -11.70
C THR A 154 6.45 14.73 -10.60
N PHE A 155 6.02 14.96 -9.35
CA PHE A 155 6.42 14.19 -8.19
C PHE A 155 6.25 12.68 -8.44
N ILE A 156 7.34 11.90 -8.28
CA ILE A 156 7.45 10.42 -8.49
C ILE A 156 7.55 9.97 -9.97
N ALA A 157 7.63 10.88 -10.94
CA ALA A 157 7.82 10.47 -12.34
C ALA A 157 9.12 9.67 -12.56
N GLU A 158 9.05 8.56 -13.31
CA GLU A 158 10.19 7.67 -13.58
C GLU A 158 11.39 8.41 -14.20
N LYS A 159 11.14 9.42 -15.05
CA LYS A 159 12.19 10.25 -15.67
C LYS A 159 13.02 11.05 -14.67
N ILE A 160 12.45 11.44 -13.51
CA ILE A 160 13.17 12.20 -12.47
C ILE A 160 14.28 11.37 -11.82
N LYS A 161 14.05 10.05 -11.68
CA LYS A 161 15.03 9.13 -11.07
C LYS A 161 16.40 9.24 -11.75
N GLY A 162 16.42 9.27 -13.09
CA GLY A 162 17.64 9.44 -13.86
C GLY A 162 18.36 10.77 -13.57
N THR A 163 17.62 11.87 -13.53
CA THR A 163 18.14 13.21 -13.24
C THR A 163 18.76 13.30 -11.85
N VAL A 164 18.04 12.84 -10.82
CA VAL A 164 18.52 12.91 -9.42
C VAL A 164 19.73 11.99 -9.19
N LEU A 165 19.74 10.80 -9.80
CA LEU A 165 20.88 9.89 -9.73
C LEU A 165 22.13 10.46 -10.41
N ALA A 166 21.98 11.10 -11.57
CA ALA A 166 23.08 11.77 -12.26
C ALA A 166 23.66 12.91 -11.40
N LEU A 167 22.80 13.73 -10.81
CA LEU A 167 23.19 14.82 -9.91
C LEU A 167 23.98 14.29 -8.71
N ARG A 168 23.47 13.25 -8.04
CA ARG A 168 24.13 12.64 -6.88
C ARG A 168 25.46 11.99 -7.24
N LYS A 169 25.52 11.29 -8.37
CA LYS A 169 26.76 10.69 -8.86
C LYS A 169 27.85 11.75 -9.06
N GLU A 170 27.48 12.94 -9.51
CA GLU A 170 28.41 14.05 -9.67
C GLU A 170 28.85 14.64 -8.31
N ILE A 171 27.91 14.85 -7.37
CA ILE A 171 28.21 15.30 -6.00
C ILE A 171 29.11 14.30 -5.27
N ASP A 172 28.80 13.01 -5.34
CA ASP A 172 29.59 11.93 -4.77
C ASP A 172 30.96 11.82 -5.44
N GLY A 173 31.02 12.07 -6.76
CA GLY A 173 32.25 12.14 -7.53
C GLY A 173 33.18 13.25 -7.03
N MET A 174 32.67 14.46 -6.81
CA MET A 174 33.44 15.59 -6.24
C MET A 174 33.94 15.28 -4.84
N THR A 175 33.08 14.66 -4.02
CA THR A 175 33.42 14.24 -2.66
C THR A 175 34.58 13.25 -2.67
N LYS A 176 34.54 12.25 -3.57
CA LYS A 176 35.62 11.26 -3.74
C LYS A 176 36.91 11.84 -4.30
N ARG A 177 36.84 12.89 -5.12
CA ARG A 177 38.01 13.61 -5.67
C ARG A 177 38.65 14.58 -4.68
N GLY A 178 38.05 14.77 -3.50
CA GLY A 178 38.54 15.73 -2.50
C GLY A 178 38.32 17.20 -2.90
N GLU A 179 37.39 17.45 -3.82
CA GLU A 179 37.05 18.81 -4.28
C GLU A 179 36.11 19.54 -3.31
N VAL A 180 35.46 18.79 -2.40
CA VAL A 180 34.57 19.35 -1.38
C VAL A 180 35.39 19.84 -0.18
N PRO A 181 35.24 21.10 0.25
CA PRO A 181 35.92 21.62 1.44
C PRO A 181 35.66 20.75 2.68
N PRO A 182 36.67 20.52 3.54
CA PRO A 182 36.48 19.75 4.76
C PRO A 182 35.44 20.42 5.67
N GLY A 183 34.58 19.61 6.31
CA GLY A 183 33.50 20.09 7.18
C GLY A 183 32.21 20.48 6.44
N LEU A 184 32.18 20.39 5.11
CA LEU A 184 30.98 20.66 4.30
C LEU A 184 30.21 19.36 4.02
N ARG A 185 28.93 19.34 4.39
CA ARG A 185 27.99 18.26 4.07
C ARG A 185 27.06 18.70 2.96
N ILE A 186 26.89 17.86 1.95
CA ILE A 186 26.07 18.13 0.77
C ILE A 186 25.08 16.98 0.61
N ALA A 187 23.80 17.30 0.45
CA ALA A 187 22.77 16.30 0.22
C ALA A 187 21.71 16.80 -0.77
N ALA A 188 21.39 15.98 -1.77
CA ALA A 188 20.34 16.27 -2.75
C ALA A 188 18.97 15.74 -2.26
N THR A 189 18.02 16.66 -2.19
CA THR A 189 16.64 16.50 -1.71
C THR A 189 15.67 17.33 -2.58
N GLY A 190 14.57 17.83 -2.01
CA GLY A 190 13.47 18.47 -2.71
C GLY A 190 12.41 17.44 -3.11
N SER A 191 11.27 17.91 -3.61
CA SER A 191 10.18 17.02 -4.03
C SER A 191 10.62 16.03 -5.13
N ALA A 192 11.50 16.45 -6.03
CA ALA A 192 12.09 15.57 -7.04
C ALA A 192 13.04 14.54 -6.43
N GLY A 193 13.88 14.95 -5.47
CA GLY A 193 14.78 14.04 -4.76
C GLY A 193 14.03 12.98 -3.94
N VAL A 194 13.03 13.42 -3.17
CA VAL A 194 12.18 12.54 -2.36
C VAL A 194 11.41 11.58 -3.25
N GLY A 195 10.81 12.07 -4.35
CA GLY A 195 10.10 11.23 -5.31
C GLY A 195 11.01 10.19 -5.97
N ALA A 196 12.23 10.57 -6.37
CA ALA A 196 13.22 9.64 -6.92
C ALA A 196 13.62 8.56 -5.91
N ASP A 197 13.85 8.93 -4.65
CA ASP A 197 14.20 7.98 -3.59
C ASP A 197 13.06 7.03 -3.25
N LEU A 198 11.83 7.51 -3.28
CA LEU A 198 10.66 6.67 -3.11
C LEU A 198 10.58 5.62 -4.22
N GLN A 199 10.84 6.02 -5.47
CA GLN A 199 10.86 5.12 -6.61
C GLN A 199 12.01 4.11 -6.54
N ILE A 200 13.24 4.57 -6.24
CA ILE A 200 14.41 3.69 -6.06
C ILE A 200 14.14 2.67 -4.95
N SER A 201 13.61 3.12 -3.81
CA SER A 201 13.30 2.25 -2.68
C SER A 201 12.16 1.28 -3.01
N SER A 202 11.17 1.71 -3.82
CA SER A 202 10.09 0.83 -4.29
C SER A 202 10.61 -0.29 -5.18
N ASP A 203 11.45 0.04 -6.18
CA ASP A 203 12.04 -0.94 -7.09
C ASP A 203 12.93 -1.94 -6.33
N GLU A 204 13.75 -1.46 -5.39
CA GLU A 204 14.59 -2.32 -4.55
C GLU A 204 13.74 -3.19 -3.61
N SER A 205 12.65 -2.65 -3.06
CA SER A 205 11.71 -3.41 -2.23
C SER A 205 11.04 -4.54 -3.02
N LEU A 206 10.65 -4.27 -4.26
CA LEU A 206 10.06 -5.23 -5.19
C LEU A 206 11.00 -6.40 -5.45
N GLU A 207 12.22 -6.13 -5.90
CA GLU A 207 13.21 -7.17 -6.22
C GLU A 207 13.59 -8.00 -5.00
N ARG A 208 13.85 -7.36 -3.85
CA ARG A 208 14.20 -8.06 -2.61
C ARG A 208 13.05 -8.91 -2.10
N SER A 209 11.84 -8.35 -2.02
CA SER A 209 10.67 -9.07 -1.52
C SER A 209 10.34 -10.28 -2.41
N LEU A 210 10.48 -10.16 -3.73
CA LEU A 210 10.24 -11.26 -4.67
C LEU A 210 11.16 -12.45 -4.38
N TRP A 211 12.48 -12.23 -4.34
CA TRP A 211 13.43 -13.32 -4.10
C TRP A 211 13.29 -13.93 -2.71
N VAL A 212 13.06 -13.10 -1.69
CA VAL A 212 12.80 -13.58 -0.33
C VAL A 212 11.51 -14.40 -0.29
N THR A 213 10.43 -13.95 -0.94
CA THR A 213 9.15 -14.68 -1.01
C THR A 213 9.37 -16.07 -1.60
N ILE A 214 10.01 -16.16 -2.77
CA ILE A 214 10.22 -17.43 -3.46
C ILE A 214 11.07 -18.37 -2.60
N LEU A 215 12.19 -17.88 -2.07
CA LEU A 215 13.08 -18.69 -1.22
C LEU A 215 12.35 -19.20 0.02
N LEU A 216 11.59 -18.34 0.68
CA LEU A 216 10.84 -18.67 1.88
C LEU A 216 9.72 -19.68 1.58
N VAL A 217 8.92 -19.45 0.53
CA VAL A 217 7.86 -20.38 0.11
C VAL A 217 8.44 -21.74 -0.22
N VAL A 218 9.54 -21.78 -0.99
CA VAL A 218 10.23 -23.05 -1.30
C VAL A 218 10.72 -23.72 -0.02
N ALA A 219 11.34 -22.98 0.90
CA ALA A 219 11.81 -23.53 2.17
C ALA A 219 10.67 -24.11 3.02
N ILE A 220 9.55 -23.40 3.14
CA ILE A 220 8.38 -23.87 3.90
C ILE A 220 7.73 -25.07 3.20
N LEU A 221 7.56 -25.04 1.88
CA LEU A 221 7.00 -26.16 1.12
C LEU A 221 7.87 -27.43 1.24
N LEU A 222 9.18 -27.27 1.16
CA LEU A 222 10.13 -28.37 1.39
C LEU A 222 10.02 -28.93 2.81
N LEU A 223 9.86 -28.06 3.81
CA LEU A 223 9.68 -28.46 5.21
C LEU A 223 8.36 -29.22 5.43
N VAL A 224 7.26 -28.72 4.85
CA VAL A 224 5.91 -29.30 5.01
C VAL A 224 5.79 -30.65 4.30
N TYR A 225 6.22 -30.75 3.03
CA TYR A 225 6.01 -31.96 2.23
C TYR A 225 7.16 -32.94 2.27
N ARG A 226 8.36 -32.52 2.70
CA ARG A 226 9.59 -33.33 2.68
C ARG A 226 9.88 -33.97 1.30
N SER A 227 9.30 -33.40 0.25
CA SER A 227 9.44 -33.86 -1.14
C SER A 227 9.63 -32.63 -2.03
N PRO A 228 10.82 -32.50 -2.66
CA PRO A 228 11.11 -31.39 -3.56
C PRO A 228 10.16 -31.33 -4.77
N VAL A 229 9.72 -32.49 -5.25
CA VAL A 229 8.87 -32.57 -6.44
C VAL A 229 7.47 -32.05 -6.15
N VAL A 230 6.87 -32.37 -4.99
CA VAL A 230 5.59 -31.77 -4.57
C VAL A 230 5.72 -30.26 -4.45
N ALA A 231 6.80 -29.75 -3.85
CA ALA A 231 7.00 -28.32 -3.63
C ALA A 231 7.12 -27.52 -4.95
N MET A 232 7.66 -28.13 -6.01
CA MET A 232 7.79 -27.47 -7.31
C MET A 232 6.45 -27.30 -8.04
N ILE A 233 5.46 -28.16 -7.79
CA ILE A 233 4.17 -28.11 -8.50
C ILE A 233 3.43 -26.79 -8.24
N PRO A 234 3.16 -26.37 -6.99
CA PRO A 234 2.57 -25.06 -6.72
C PRO A 234 3.41 -23.91 -7.29
N LEU A 235 4.74 -23.97 -7.16
CA LEU A 235 5.63 -22.91 -7.62
C LEU A 235 5.50 -22.67 -9.14
N VAL A 236 5.50 -23.75 -9.94
CA VAL A 236 5.32 -23.67 -11.39
C VAL A 236 3.91 -23.20 -11.73
N THR A 237 2.88 -23.75 -11.10
CA THR A 237 1.49 -23.33 -11.36
C THR A 237 1.29 -21.84 -11.11
N ILE A 238 1.79 -21.33 -9.98
CA ILE A 238 1.65 -19.91 -9.62
C ILE A 238 2.51 -19.02 -10.50
N SER A 239 3.74 -19.41 -10.82
CA SER A 239 4.59 -18.64 -11.74
C SER A 239 3.94 -18.48 -13.12
N VAL A 240 3.38 -19.56 -13.67
CA VAL A 240 2.64 -19.52 -14.95
C VAL A 240 1.38 -18.66 -14.82
N SER A 241 0.67 -18.75 -13.69
CA SER A 241 -0.53 -17.96 -13.43
C SER A 241 -0.23 -16.46 -13.33
N ILE A 242 0.87 -16.05 -12.67
CA ILE A 242 1.30 -14.64 -12.57
C ILE A 242 1.59 -14.08 -13.96
N VAL A 243 2.41 -14.77 -14.76
CA VAL A 243 2.74 -14.32 -16.12
C VAL A 243 1.49 -14.19 -16.99
N THR A 244 0.57 -15.15 -16.88
CA THR A 244 -0.69 -15.13 -17.63
C THR A 244 -1.57 -13.96 -17.16
N ALA A 245 -1.73 -13.79 -15.86
CA ALA A 245 -2.53 -12.72 -15.28
C ALA A 245 -2.01 -11.33 -15.67
N MET A 246 -0.70 -11.10 -15.54
CA MET A 246 -0.06 -9.84 -15.95
C MET A 246 -0.24 -9.58 -17.44
N SER A 247 -0.10 -10.60 -18.28
CA SER A 247 -0.30 -10.46 -19.72
C SER A 247 -1.78 -10.17 -20.07
N ILE A 248 -2.74 -10.77 -19.36
CA ILE A 248 -4.17 -10.47 -19.51
C ILE A 248 -4.46 -9.03 -19.08
N MET A 249 -3.96 -8.60 -17.92
CA MET A 249 -4.14 -7.23 -17.43
C MET A 249 -3.55 -6.21 -18.39
N ALA A 250 -2.37 -6.49 -18.96
CA ALA A 250 -1.75 -5.67 -19.98
C ALA A 250 -2.63 -5.55 -21.25
N LEU A 251 -3.23 -6.66 -21.71
CA LEU A 251 -4.18 -6.61 -22.83
C LEU A 251 -5.46 -5.82 -22.49
N LEU A 252 -5.96 -5.92 -21.25
CA LEU A 252 -7.14 -5.16 -20.82
C LEU A 252 -6.92 -3.64 -20.87
N THR A 253 -5.68 -3.17 -20.76
CA THR A 253 -5.37 -1.73 -20.94
C THR A 253 -5.62 -1.24 -22.36
N LEU A 254 -5.63 -2.13 -23.37
CA LEU A 254 -5.87 -1.77 -24.77
C LEU A 254 -7.37 -1.65 -25.10
N VAL A 255 -8.25 -2.18 -24.24
CA VAL A 255 -9.69 -2.23 -24.49
C VAL A 255 -10.37 -1.07 -23.77
N ASN A 256 -11.06 -0.21 -24.52
CA ASN A 256 -11.87 0.87 -23.96
C ASN A 256 -13.34 0.46 -23.86
N TRP A 257 -13.82 0.15 -22.65
CA TRP A 257 -15.25 -0.11 -22.39
C TRP A 257 -15.99 1.20 -22.12
N GLY A 258 -16.32 1.93 -23.19
CA GLY A 258 -17.31 3.02 -23.14
C GLY A 258 -17.07 4.07 -22.06
N GLY A 259 -15.80 4.42 -21.80
CA GLY A 259 -15.41 5.40 -20.77
C GLY A 259 -14.66 4.82 -19.57
N PHE A 260 -14.59 3.49 -19.41
CA PHE A 260 -13.70 2.86 -18.44
C PHE A 260 -12.41 2.40 -19.13
N HIS A 261 -11.33 3.15 -18.92
CA HIS A 261 -9.98 2.74 -19.32
C HIS A 261 -9.33 2.02 -18.14
N PHE A 262 -9.09 0.71 -18.29
CA PHE A 262 -8.34 -0.03 -17.27
C PHE A 262 -6.89 0.46 -17.26
N GLN A 263 -6.42 0.93 -16.11
CA GLN A 263 -5.04 1.39 -15.93
C GLN A 263 -4.32 0.45 -14.96
N VAL A 264 -3.00 0.42 -15.05
CA VAL A 264 -2.17 -0.47 -14.24
C VAL A 264 -1.10 0.38 -13.54
N MET A 265 -0.79 0.04 -12.30
CA MET A 265 0.13 0.78 -11.44
C MET A 265 1.29 -0.14 -11.00
N LYS A 266 2.50 0.39 -10.83
CA LYS A 266 3.65 -0.42 -10.36
C LYS A 266 3.40 -1.08 -9.00
N ILE A 267 2.69 -0.39 -8.10
CA ILE A 267 2.35 -0.95 -6.78
C ILE A 267 1.45 -2.19 -6.87
N THR A 268 0.68 -2.35 -7.96
CA THR A 268 -0.17 -3.52 -8.19
C THR A 268 0.66 -4.81 -8.28
N ASP A 269 1.91 -4.75 -8.75
CA ASP A 269 2.79 -5.91 -8.90
C ASP A 269 3.09 -6.60 -7.57
N ILE A 270 3.40 -5.80 -6.54
CA ILE A 270 3.67 -6.30 -5.19
C ILE A 270 2.48 -7.12 -4.70
N PHE A 271 1.27 -6.56 -4.82
CA PHE A 271 0.06 -7.21 -4.36
C PHE A 271 -0.27 -8.48 -5.15
N VAL A 272 -0.18 -8.43 -6.48
CA VAL A 272 -0.42 -9.61 -7.33
C VAL A 272 0.54 -10.73 -6.97
N ILE A 273 1.85 -10.44 -6.89
CA ILE A 273 2.87 -11.46 -6.59
C ILE A 273 2.63 -12.06 -5.21
N VAL A 274 2.53 -11.23 -4.17
CA VAL A 274 2.43 -11.71 -2.79
C VAL A 274 1.13 -12.45 -2.54
N VAL A 275 0.00 -11.94 -3.02
CA VAL A 275 -1.32 -12.58 -2.84
C VAL A 275 -1.39 -13.90 -3.62
N LEU A 276 -0.82 -13.98 -4.83
CA LEU A 276 -0.81 -15.23 -5.60
C LEU A 276 0.12 -16.28 -5.00
N PHE A 277 1.28 -15.89 -4.48
CA PHE A 277 2.16 -16.83 -3.77
C PHE A 277 1.54 -17.31 -2.45
N GLY A 278 0.80 -16.46 -1.73
CA GLY A 278 0.07 -16.87 -0.53
C GLY A 278 -1.16 -17.73 -0.88
N ALA A 279 -2.25 -17.08 -1.29
CA ALA A 279 -3.53 -17.73 -1.52
C ALA A 279 -3.51 -18.74 -2.68
N GLY A 280 -2.76 -18.46 -3.75
CA GLY A 280 -2.67 -19.36 -4.90
C GLY A 280 -1.95 -20.67 -4.57
N THR A 281 -0.86 -20.60 -3.79
CA THR A 281 -0.16 -21.81 -3.31
C THR A 281 -1.10 -22.65 -2.47
N ASP A 282 -1.90 -22.03 -1.60
CA ASP A 282 -2.88 -22.74 -0.77
C ASP A 282 -3.90 -23.53 -1.58
N TYR A 283 -4.40 -22.97 -2.69
CA TYR A 283 -5.31 -23.69 -3.60
C TYR A 283 -4.67 -24.97 -4.14
N CYS A 284 -3.38 -24.90 -4.49
CA CYS A 284 -2.63 -26.07 -4.94
C CYS A 284 -2.43 -27.08 -3.80
N LEU A 285 -2.14 -26.60 -2.58
CA LEU A 285 -1.91 -27.48 -1.42
C LEU A 285 -3.15 -28.24 -1.00
N PHE A 286 -4.31 -27.61 -0.96
CA PHE A 286 -5.55 -28.31 -0.62
C PHE A 286 -5.88 -29.40 -1.64
N LEU A 287 -5.67 -29.12 -2.94
CA LEU A 287 -5.89 -30.10 -3.99
C LEU A 287 -4.89 -31.27 -3.89
N ILE A 288 -3.61 -30.99 -3.65
CA ILE A 288 -2.56 -32.01 -3.48
C ILE A 288 -2.81 -32.85 -2.22
N ALA A 289 -3.20 -32.22 -1.11
CA ALA A 289 -3.52 -32.92 0.13
C ALA A 289 -4.71 -33.86 -0.06
N ARG A 290 -5.74 -33.42 -0.80
CA ARG A 290 -6.88 -34.29 -1.13
C ARG A 290 -6.48 -35.43 -2.06
N TYR A 291 -5.69 -35.14 -3.10
CA TYR A 291 -5.16 -36.17 -3.99
C TYR A 291 -4.38 -37.25 -3.20
N ARG A 292 -3.57 -36.83 -2.23
CA ARG A 292 -2.86 -37.73 -1.33
C ARG A 292 -3.81 -38.56 -0.45
N GLU A 293 -4.85 -37.94 0.12
CA GLU A 293 -5.87 -38.64 0.91
C GLU A 293 -6.57 -39.74 0.10
N GLU A 294 -6.93 -39.47 -1.17
CA GLU A 294 -7.57 -40.46 -2.06
C GLU A 294 -6.62 -41.61 -2.45
N LEU A 295 -5.32 -41.32 -2.65
CA LEU A 295 -4.31 -42.36 -2.89
C LEU A 295 -4.08 -43.26 -1.68
N GLU A 296 -4.06 -42.70 -0.47
CA GLU A 296 -3.93 -43.45 0.78
C GLU A 296 -5.16 -44.36 1.02
N GLN A 297 -6.33 -43.97 0.51
CA GLN A 297 -7.55 -44.80 0.50
C GLN A 297 -7.57 -45.88 -0.59
N GLY A 298 -6.51 -45.97 -1.41
CA GLY A 298 -6.33 -47.03 -2.39
C GLY A 298 -6.85 -46.72 -3.80
N ALA A 299 -7.25 -45.49 -4.09
CA ALA A 299 -7.65 -45.10 -5.45
C ALA A 299 -6.47 -45.20 -6.43
N ASP A 300 -6.75 -45.53 -7.70
CA ASP A 300 -5.75 -45.39 -8.76
C ASP A 300 -5.48 -43.91 -9.03
N ARG A 301 -4.35 -43.59 -9.68
CA ARG A 301 -3.92 -42.20 -9.85
C ARG A 301 -4.89 -41.36 -10.69
N GLU A 302 -5.55 -41.95 -11.68
CA GLU A 302 -6.50 -41.21 -12.50
C GLU A 302 -7.75 -40.88 -11.70
N THR A 303 -8.34 -41.88 -11.04
CA THR A 303 -9.52 -41.67 -10.20
C THR A 303 -9.20 -40.80 -9.00
N ALA A 304 -8.01 -40.89 -8.42
CA ALA A 304 -7.58 -40.01 -7.32
C ALA A 304 -7.55 -38.53 -7.74
N VAL A 305 -7.01 -38.20 -8.93
CA VAL A 305 -7.04 -36.83 -9.46
C VAL A 305 -8.48 -36.39 -9.72
N GLN A 306 -9.30 -37.25 -10.35
CA GLN A 306 -10.70 -36.95 -10.60
C GLN A 306 -11.45 -36.64 -9.30
N MET A 307 -11.33 -37.52 -8.31
CA MET A 307 -12.01 -37.39 -7.01
C MET A 307 -11.52 -36.18 -6.23
N ALA A 308 -10.23 -35.87 -6.28
CA ALA A 308 -9.68 -34.68 -5.64
C ALA A 308 -10.31 -33.40 -6.21
N VAL A 309 -10.33 -33.25 -7.54
CA VAL A 309 -10.94 -32.10 -8.20
C VAL A 309 -12.46 -32.05 -7.97
N SER A 310 -13.16 -33.18 -8.03
CA SER A 310 -14.61 -33.21 -7.86
C SER A 310 -15.06 -32.88 -6.43
N HIS A 311 -14.31 -33.35 -5.41
CA HIS A 311 -14.65 -33.13 -4.00
C HIS A 311 -14.25 -31.74 -3.50
N VAL A 312 -13.06 -31.26 -3.86
CA VAL A 312 -12.51 -30.02 -3.30
C VAL A 312 -12.69 -28.83 -4.23
N GLY A 313 -12.85 -29.03 -5.54
CA GLY A 313 -12.95 -27.93 -6.52
C GLY A 313 -14.09 -26.94 -6.24
N GLY A 314 -15.25 -27.42 -5.79
CA GLY A 314 -16.37 -26.55 -5.41
C GLY A 314 -16.08 -25.69 -4.18
N ALA A 315 -15.41 -26.25 -3.18
CA ALA A 315 -15.03 -25.51 -1.98
C ALA A 315 -13.90 -24.50 -2.27
N LEU A 316 -12.92 -24.88 -3.10
CA LEU A 316 -11.85 -23.99 -3.56
C LEU A 316 -12.39 -22.82 -4.40
N ALA A 317 -13.31 -23.08 -5.33
CA ALA A 317 -13.89 -22.01 -6.13
C ALA A 317 -14.74 -21.05 -5.29
N ALA A 318 -15.49 -21.60 -4.31
CA ALA A 318 -16.26 -20.79 -3.37
C ALA A 318 -15.37 -19.91 -2.48
N SER A 319 -14.25 -20.47 -2.01
CA SER A 319 -13.19 -19.77 -1.28
C SER A 319 -12.55 -18.67 -2.12
N ALA A 320 -12.06 -18.99 -3.32
CA ALA A 320 -11.50 -17.96 -4.20
C ALA A 320 -12.52 -16.87 -4.58
N ALA A 321 -13.80 -17.21 -4.71
CA ALA A 321 -14.85 -16.24 -4.99
C ALA A 321 -15.01 -15.18 -3.87
N THR A 322 -14.83 -15.53 -2.59
CA THR A 322 -14.86 -14.53 -1.51
C THR A 322 -13.74 -13.51 -1.68
N VAL A 323 -12.52 -13.97 -2.00
CA VAL A 323 -11.38 -13.08 -2.22
C VAL A 323 -11.53 -12.22 -3.46
N ILE A 324 -11.93 -12.83 -4.58
CA ILE A 324 -12.14 -12.16 -5.88
C ILE A 324 -13.21 -11.08 -5.75
N ILE A 325 -14.34 -11.38 -5.10
CA ILE A 325 -15.41 -10.40 -4.89
C ILE A 325 -14.97 -9.32 -3.91
N GLY A 326 -14.33 -9.69 -2.80
CA GLY A 326 -13.81 -8.74 -1.81
C GLY A 326 -12.87 -7.70 -2.44
N LEU A 327 -11.81 -8.16 -3.12
CA LEU A 327 -10.88 -7.26 -3.82
C LEU A 327 -11.53 -6.54 -5.01
N GLY A 328 -12.46 -7.21 -5.70
CA GLY A 328 -13.21 -6.63 -6.82
C GLY A 328 -14.07 -5.42 -6.43
N MET A 329 -14.55 -5.35 -5.18
CA MET A 329 -15.34 -4.21 -4.67
C MET A 329 -14.55 -2.89 -4.65
N MET A 330 -13.21 -2.93 -4.74
CA MET A 330 -12.42 -1.70 -4.85
C MET A 330 -12.69 -0.93 -6.16
N VAL A 331 -13.34 -1.53 -7.17
CA VAL A 331 -13.74 -0.83 -8.41
C VAL A 331 -14.63 0.39 -8.16
N PHE A 332 -15.27 0.47 -7.00
CA PHE A 332 -16.11 1.58 -6.56
C PHE A 332 -15.33 2.70 -5.85
N ALA A 333 -14.01 2.58 -5.72
CA ALA A 333 -13.15 3.63 -5.19
C ALA A 333 -13.13 4.85 -6.12
N GLU A 334 -13.06 6.05 -5.55
CA GLU A 334 -12.81 7.28 -6.29
C GLU A 334 -11.33 7.42 -6.65
N PHE A 335 -10.42 6.97 -5.76
CA PHE A 335 -8.99 7.06 -6.02
C PHE A 335 -8.57 6.05 -7.07
N GLY A 336 -8.03 6.54 -8.19
CA GLY A 336 -7.69 5.71 -9.35
C GLY A 336 -6.81 4.50 -8.99
N LYS A 337 -5.80 4.70 -8.13
CA LYS A 337 -4.90 3.61 -7.70
C LYS A 337 -5.64 2.44 -7.05
N PHE A 338 -6.67 2.73 -6.25
CA PHE A 338 -7.49 1.69 -5.61
C PHE A 338 -8.48 1.07 -6.59
N ARG A 339 -9.12 1.91 -7.39
CA ARG A 339 -10.10 1.51 -8.39
C ARG A 339 -9.57 0.45 -9.34
N TYR A 340 -8.30 0.55 -9.73
CA TYR A 340 -7.68 -0.38 -10.66
C TYR A 340 -6.95 -1.56 -9.97
N THR A 341 -6.31 -1.34 -8.82
CA THR A 341 -5.53 -2.38 -8.14
C THR A 341 -6.40 -3.54 -7.66
N GLY A 342 -7.58 -3.28 -7.09
CA GLY A 342 -8.42 -4.38 -6.58
C GLY A 342 -8.90 -5.35 -7.65
N PRO A 343 -9.52 -4.88 -8.76
CA PRO A 343 -9.87 -5.73 -9.89
C PRO A 343 -8.67 -6.43 -10.53
N ALA A 344 -7.50 -5.78 -10.60
CA ALA A 344 -6.27 -6.40 -11.08
C ALA A 344 -5.90 -7.63 -10.25
N VAL A 345 -5.86 -7.49 -8.92
CA VAL A 345 -5.58 -8.62 -8.02
C VAL A 345 -6.69 -9.68 -8.10
N ALA A 346 -7.96 -9.28 -8.19
CA ALA A 346 -9.08 -10.21 -8.35
C ALA A 346 -8.99 -11.05 -9.65
N ILE A 347 -8.61 -10.44 -10.77
CA ILE A 347 -8.35 -11.15 -12.05
C ILE A 347 -7.19 -12.12 -11.89
N SER A 348 -6.11 -11.68 -11.23
CA SER A 348 -4.95 -12.54 -11.01
C SER A 348 -5.28 -13.78 -10.16
N LEU A 349 -6.13 -13.63 -9.14
CA LEU A 349 -6.64 -14.75 -8.34
C LEU A 349 -7.57 -15.66 -9.14
N ALA A 350 -8.41 -15.11 -10.01
CA ALA A 350 -9.25 -15.91 -10.91
C ALA A 350 -8.40 -16.77 -11.84
N VAL A 351 -7.32 -16.21 -12.41
CA VAL A 351 -6.36 -16.95 -13.24
C VAL A 351 -5.65 -18.03 -12.41
N ALA A 352 -5.21 -17.70 -11.19
CA ALA A 352 -4.58 -18.66 -10.28
C ALA A 352 -5.53 -19.80 -9.86
N LEU A 353 -6.82 -19.54 -9.68
CA LEU A 353 -7.84 -20.56 -9.43
C LEU A 353 -8.01 -21.49 -10.65
N VAL A 354 -8.06 -20.93 -11.86
CA VAL A 354 -8.12 -21.75 -13.08
C VAL A 354 -6.85 -22.58 -13.21
N GLY A 355 -5.68 -22.00 -12.93
CA GLY A 355 -4.40 -22.71 -12.87
C GLY A 355 -4.40 -23.84 -11.85
N SER A 356 -4.86 -23.59 -10.62
CA SER A 356 -4.87 -24.61 -9.57
C SER A 356 -5.84 -25.76 -9.85
N LEU A 357 -6.98 -25.51 -10.51
CA LEU A 357 -7.96 -26.55 -10.85
C LEU A 357 -7.64 -27.31 -12.16
N THR A 358 -6.70 -26.83 -12.97
CA THR A 358 -6.37 -27.44 -14.28
C THR A 358 -4.89 -27.83 -14.40
N LEU A 359 -3.98 -26.87 -14.22
CA LEU A 359 -2.55 -27.06 -14.38
C LEU A 359 -1.96 -27.92 -13.26
N THR A 360 -2.29 -27.64 -11.99
CA THR A 360 -1.82 -28.46 -10.85
C THR A 360 -2.20 -29.93 -10.98
N PRO A 361 -3.47 -30.32 -11.17
CA PRO A 361 -3.83 -31.72 -11.36
C PRO A 361 -3.19 -32.36 -12.60
N ALA A 362 -2.98 -31.60 -13.68
CA ALA A 362 -2.26 -32.10 -14.86
C ALA A 362 -0.76 -32.36 -14.58
N LEU A 363 -0.10 -31.48 -13.82
CA LEU A 363 1.30 -31.65 -13.40
C LEU A 363 1.46 -32.83 -12.44
N VAL A 364 0.55 -33.00 -11.48
CA VAL A 364 0.52 -34.17 -10.60
C VAL A 364 0.37 -35.46 -11.41
N ARG A 365 -0.49 -35.45 -12.43
CA ARG A 365 -0.70 -36.61 -13.33
C ARG A 365 0.53 -36.91 -14.19
N LEU A 366 1.22 -35.87 -14.70
CA LEU A 366 2.46 -35.98 -15.49
C LEU A 366 3.59 -36.60 -14.66
N LEU A 367 3.83 -36.08 -13.45
CA LEU A 367 4.95 -36.50 -12.60
C LEU A 367 4.71 -37.87 -11.93
N GLY A 368 3.45 -38.28 -11.80
CA GLY A 368 3.07 -39.65 -11.44
C GLY A 368 3.70 -40.15 -10.13
N PRO A 369 4.48 -41.25 -10.14
CA PRO A 369 5.10 -41.79 -8.91
C PRO A 369 6.16 -40.87 -8.30
N ILE A 370 6.79 -40.03 -9.12
CA ILE A 370 7.94 -39.20 -8.73
C ILE A 370 7.49 -38.07 -7.80
N VAL A 371 6.21 -37.71 -7.84
CA VAL A 371 5.61 -36.63 -7.02
C VAL A 371 5.96 -36.78 -5.55
N PHE A 372 5.92 -37.99 -4.98
CA PHE A 372 6.18 -38.20 -3.55
C PHE A 372 7.60 -38.66 -3.21
N TRP A 373 8.51 -38.69 -4.18
CA TRP A 373 9.90 -39.03 -3.89
C TRP A 373 10.54 -37.96 -2.97
N PRO A 374 11.23 -38.30 -1.87
CA PRO A 374 11.71 -39.63 -1.42
C PRO A 374 10.75 -40.44 -0.51
N CYS A 375 9.69 -39.83 0.03
CA CYS A 375 8.74 -40.48 0.93
C CYS A 375 7.54 -41.07 0.19
N HIS A 376 7.65 -42.32 -0.26
CA HIS A 376 6.55 -43.02 -0.93
C HIS A 376 5.32 -43.17 -0.01
N THR A 377 4.13 -42.82 -0.52
CA THR A 377 2.85 -43.12 0.13
C THR A 377 2.65 -44.64 0.19
N ARG A 378 2.63 -45.21 1.41
CA ARG A 378 2.48 -46.66 1.63
C ARG A 378 1.05 -47.05 1.23
N ARG A 379 0.88 -47.89 0.19
CA ARG A 379 -0.41 -48.50 -0.14
C ARG A 379 -0.87 -49.33 1.05
N VAL A 380 -2.04 -49.01 1.61
CA VAL A 380 -2.74 -49.91 2.53
C VAL A 380 -3.31 -51.06 1.70
N ASN A 381 -2.57 -52.15 1.58
CA ASN A 381 -3.11 -53.38 0.99
C ASN A 381 -4.10 -54.01 1.97
N ARG A 382 -5.38 -53.98 1.62
CA ARG A 382 -6.50 -54.55 2.39
C ARG A 382 -6.42 -56.09 2.55
N SER A 383 -5.49 -56.76 1.86
CA SER A 383 -5.25 -58.21 1.94
C SER A 383 -4.19 -58.61 2.97
N SER A 384 -3.62 -57.66 3.72
CA SER A 384 -2.55 -57.91 4.70
C SER A 384 -2.97 -57.56 6.13
N GLU A 385 -4.17 -57.98 6.55
CA GLU A 385 -4.65 -57.83 7.93
C GLU A 385 -3.98 -58.80 8.93
N LEU A 386 -3.13 -59.73 8.48
CA LEU A 386 -2.60 -60.82 9.32
C LEU A 386 -1.08 -60.78 9.60
N VAL A 387 -0.31 -59.81 9.09
CA VAL A 387 1.18 -59.87 9.25
C VAL A 387 1.86 -58.60 9.82
N ASP A 388 1.25 -57.41 9.80
CA ASP A 388 1.97 -56.17 10.16
C ASP A 388 1.32 -55.40 11.34
N ALA A 389 1.14 -56.07 12.47
CA ALA A 389 0.76 -55.44 13.75
C ALA A 389 1.96 -54.84 14.53
N SER A 390 3.16 -54.82 13.94
CA SER A 390 4.42 -54.54 14.66
C SER A 390 5.11 -53.22 14.28
N ASN A 391 4.45 -52.33 13.52
CA ASN A 391 5.04 -51.02 13.20
C ASN A 391 4.05 -49.88 13.47
N ASP A 392 4.01 -49.47 14.74
CA ASP A 392 3.34 -48.27 15.24
C ASP A 392 3.84 -47.03 14.47
N SER A 393 3.09 -46.59 13.48
CA SER A 393 3.27 -45.24 12.93
C SER A 393 2.84 -44.24 14.00
N HIS A 394 3.79 -43.72 14.78
CA HIS A 394 3.52 -42.66 15.73
C HIS A 394 2.83 -41.49 15.02
N PRO A 395 1.66 -41.02 15.49
CA PRO A 395 0.97 -39.89 14.89
C PRO A 395 1.89 -38.68 14.86
N SER A 396 1.84 -37.93 13.76
CA SER A 396 2.71 -36.76 13.57
C SER A 396 2.53 -35.77 14.73
N PHE A 397 3.58 -34.98 15.05
CA PHE A 397 3.51 -33.99 16.15
C PHE A 397 2.28 -33.08 16.01
N GLN A 398 1.96 -32.67 14.78
CA GLN A 398 0.79 -31.85 14.46
C GLN A 398 -0.54 -32.58 14.78
N GLU A 399 -0.68 -33.86 14.42
CA GLU A 399 -1.90 -34.65 14.74
C GLU A 399 -2.12 -34.77 16.24
N ARG A 400 -1.04 -35.00 17.02
CA ARG A 400 -1.12 -35.07 18.48
C ARG A 400 -1.52 -33.73 19.09
N PHE A 401 -0.93 -32.64 18.60
CA PHE A 401 -1.26 -31.28 19.04
C PHE A 401 -2.74 -30.96 18.77
N TRP A 402 -3.20 -31.13 17.53
CA TRP A 402 -4.59 -30.85 17.14
C TRP A 402 -5.61 -31.79 17.78
N ALA A 403 -5.25 -33.05 18.06
CA ALA A 403 -6.06 -33.97 18.86
C ALA A 403 -6.14 -33.54 20.35
N GLY A 404 -5.12 -32.88 20.87
CA GLY A 404 -5.14 -32.23 22.19
C GLY A 404 -6.06 -31.02 22.22
N VAL A 405 -5.86 -30.09 21.28
CA VAL A 405 -6.66 -28.85 21.15
C VAL A 405 -8.14 -29.18 20.98
N SER A 406 -8.49 -30.12 20.10
CA SER A 406 -9.89 -30.49 19.85
C SER A 406 -10.58 -31.11 21.09
N ARG A 407 -9.88 -31.96 21.86
CA ARG A 407 -10.41 -32.50 23.14
C ARG A 407 -10.64 -31.40 24.17
N TRP A 408 -9.74 -30.43 24.24
CA TRP A 408 -9.87 -29.32 25.17
C TRP A 408 -11.05 -28.41 24.79
N LEU A 409 -11.22 -28.14 23.50
CA LEU A 409 -12.30 -27.34 22.93
C LEU A 409 -13.69 -27.90 23.26
N VAL A 410 -13.85 -29.23 23.16
CA VAL A 410 -15.11 -29.92 23.48
C VAL A 410 -15.41 -29.91 24.99
N ARG A 411 -14.38 -29.98 25.84
CA ARG A 411 -14.54 -30.02 27.30
C ARG A 411 -15.03 -28.67 27.87
N ARG A 412 -14.43 -27.55 27.45
CA ARG A 412 -14.75 -26.21 27.99
C ARG A 412 -14.95 -25.14 26.91
N PRO A 413 -15.95 -25.29 26.02
CA PRO A 413 -16.13 -24.37 24.90
C PRO A 413 -16.43 -22.92 25.34
N ALA A 414 -17.17 -22.71 26.43
CA ALA A 414 -17.51 -21.37 26.92
C ALA A 414 -16.30 -20.59 27.44
N ALA A 415 -15.46 -21.25 28.25
CA ALA A 415 -14.29 -20.62 28.85
C ALA A 415 -13.25 -20.25 27.79
N ILE A 416 -13.03 -21.14 26.82
CA ILE A 416 -12.08 -20.95 25.73
C ILE A 416 -12.52 -19.82 24.80
N TRP A 417 -13.81 -19.77 24.45
CA TRP A 417 -14.36 -18.67 23.67
C TRP A 417 -14.22 -17.34 24.41
N ALA A 418 -14.61 -17.29 25.69
CA ALA A 418 -14.53 -16.07 26.51
C ALA A 418 -13.09 -15.59 26.71
N SER A 419 -12.14 -16.48 26.99
CA SER A 419 -10.73 -16.11 27.15
C SER A 419 -10.14 -15.56 25.86
N SER A 420 -10.46 -16.15 24.71
CA SER A 420 -9.94 -15.70 23.41
C SER A 420 -10.48 -14.31 23.07
N VAL A 421 -11.78 -14.07 23.27
CA VAL A 421 -12.38 -12.74 23.08
C VAL A 421 -11.77 -11.73 24.06
N LEU A 422 -11.61 -12.09 25.34
CA LEU A 422 -11.04 -11.21 26.36
C LEU A 422 -9.61 -10.77 26.03
N VAL A 423 -8.78 -11.67 25.51
CA VAL A 423 -7.40 -11.35 25.11
C VAL A 423 -7.36 -10.45 23.88
N LEU A 424 -8.24 -10.68 22.89
CA LEU A 424 -8.24 -9.91 21.65
C LEU A 424 -8.87 -8.51 21.80
N THR A 425 -9.84 -8.34 22.69
CA THR A 425 -10.64 -7.11 22.79
C THR A 425 -9.82 -5.86 23.11
N PRO A 426 -8.84 -5.85 24.04
CA PRO A 426 -8.02 -4.66 24.31
C PRO A 426 -7.22 -4.21 23.09
N PHE A 427 -6.62 -5.15 22.36
CA PHE A 427 -5.89 -4.84 21.12
C PHE A 427 -6.82 -4.34 20.03
N ALA A 428 -8.01 -4.95 19.91
CA ALA A 428 -9.02 -4.52 18.95
C ALA A 428 -9.51 -3.09 19.27
N PHE A 429 -9.74 -2.79 20.54
CA PHE A 429 -10.15 -1.46 20.96
C PHE A 429 -9.07 -0.41 20.65
N TRP A 430 -7.80 -0.70 20.93
CA TRP A 430 -6.71 0.19 20.52
C TRP A 430 -6.69 0.37 18.99
N GLY A 431 -6.79 -0.72 18.23
CA GLY A 431 -6.81 -0.65 16.76
C GLY A 431 -7.92 0.25 16.19
N THR A 432 -9.03 0.46 16.89
CA THR A 432 -10.08 1.39 16.44
C THR A 432 -9.74 2.87 16.63
N GLN A 433 -8.76 3.21 17.48
CA GLN A 433 -8.38 4.59 17.80
C GLN A 433 -7.15 5.08 17.02
N LEU A 434 -6.65 4.28 16.09
CA LEU A 434 -5.42 4.55 15.36
C LEU A 434 -5.57 5.75 14.41
N ILE A 435 -4.62 6.68 14.49
CA ILE A 435 -4.50 7.81 13.56
C ILE A 435 -3.38 7.49 12.54
N PRO A 436 -3.72 7.26 11.26
CA PRO A 436 -2.71 6.93 10.26
C PRO A 436 -1.90 8.16 9.84
N THR A 437 -0.62 7.95 9.53
CA THR A 437 0.26 8.96 8.94
C THR A 437 0.20 8.97 7.42
N TYR A 438 0.43 10.16 6.84
CA TYR A 438 0.53 10.41 5.40
C TYR A 438 1.89 11.03 5.04
N ASP A 439 2.88 10.89 5.94
CA ASP A 439 4.20 11.49 5.76
C ASP A 439 5.11 10.61 4.89
N PHE A 440 5.34 11.03 3.65
CA PHE A 440 6.21 10.32 2.71
C PHE A 440 7.70 10.31 3.13
N LEU A 441 8.17 11.30 3.89
CA LEU A 441 9.56 11.31 4.40
C LEU A 441 9.77 10.24 5.47
N ALA A 442 8.71 9.89 6.21
CA ALA A 442 8.75 8.80 7.17
C ALA A 442 8.84 7.41 6.51
N GLU A 443 8.48 7.29 5.22
CA GLU A 443 8.60 6.03 4.48
C GLU A 443 10.06 5.69 4.13
N LEU A 444 10.93 6.70 4.01
CA LEU A 444 12.32 6.56 3.62
C LEU A 444 13.21 6.21 4.81
N SER A 445 14.24 5.41 4.56
CA SER A 445 15.28 5.09 5.55
C SER A 445 16.06 6.33 5.98
N ASP A 446 16.51 6.38 7.25
CA ASP A 446 17.24 7.52 7.83
C ASP A 446 18.55 7.86 7.12
N ARG A 447 19.11 6.90 6.41
CA ARG A 447 20.37 7.04 5.66
C ARG A 447 20.15 7.56 4.24
N CYS A 448 18.91 7.69 3.81
CA CYS A 448 18.58 8.09 2.45
C CYS A 448 18.98 9.55 2.19
N GLY A 449 19.57 9.83 1.02
CA GLY A 449 20.10 11.15 0.67
C GLY A 449 19.06 12.27 0.77
N SER A 450 17.82 12.03 0.33
CA SER A 450 16.76 13.06 0.45
C SER A 450 16.28 13.26 1.88
N LYS A 451 16.28 12.22 2.72
CA LYS A 451 15.92 12.36 4.14
C LYS A 451 16.99 13.18 4.87
N VAL A 452 18.27 12.90 4.61
CA VAL A 452 19.40 13.70 5.13
C VAL A 452 19.32 15.15 4.67
N GLY A 453 19.12 15.40 3.37
CA GLY A 453 18.98 16.77 2.86
C GLY A 453 17.76 17.49 3.42
N SER A 454 16.65 16.78 3.63
CA SER A 454 15.45 17.34 4.26
C SER A 454 15.69 17.70 5.72
N MET A 455 16.44 16.89 6.46
CA MET A 455 16.84 17.20 7.84
C MET A 455 17.69 18.47 7.90
N ILE A 456 18.67 18.63 7.00
CA ILE A 456 19.48 19.87 6.90
C ILE A 456 18.58 21.09 6.68
N ILE A 457 17.61 21.00 5.77
CA ILE A 457 16.68 22.10 5.49
C ILE A 457 15.83 22.41 6.73
N GLN A 458 15.28 21.39 7.39
CA GLN A 458 14.44 21.56 8.58
C GLN A 458 15.21 22.10 9.81
N GLN A 459 16.53 21.93 9.86
CA GLN A 459 17.38 22.46 10.93
C GLN A 459 17.70 23.95 10.78
N HIS A 460 17.92 24.43 9.55
CA HIS A 460 18.41 25.80 9.29
C HIS A 460 17.41 26.73 8.61
N PHE A 461 16.32 26.19 8.06
CA PHE A 461 15.28 26.93 7.34
C PHE A 461 13.89 26.59 7.89
N PRO A 462 12.87 27.44 7.65
CA PRO A 462 11.48 27.09 7.93
C PRO A 462 11.09 25.76 7.27
N LYS A 463 10.44 24.87 8.02
CA LYS A 463 10.20 23.47 7.60
C LYS A 463 9.38 23.35 6.31
N GLY A 464 8.46 24.28 6.06
CA GLY A 464 7.64 24.36 4.86
C GLY A 464 8.39 24.82 3.60
N MET A 465 9.67 25.21 3.71
CA MET A 465 10.47 25.63 2.55
C MET A 465 10.72 24.47 1.56
N LEU A 466 10.68 23.22 2.05
CA LEU A 466 10.77 22.01 1.23
C LEU A 466 9.64 21.90 0.18
N GLY A 467 8.48 22.47 0.49
CA GLY A 467 7.28 22.42 -0.34
C GLY A 467 6.29 23.48 0.10
N PRO A 468 6.42 24.74 -0.36
CA PRO A 468 5.50 25.80 0.01
C PRO A 468 4.07 25.47 -0.46
N LEU A 469 3.08 25.93 0.31
CA LEU A 469 1.68 25.86 -0.07
C LEU A 469 1.38 27.01 -1.03
N THR A 470 1.13 26.69 -2.29
CA THR A 470 0.83 27.69 -3.31
C THR A 470 -0.68 27.94 -3.36
N VAL A 471 -1.10 29.17 -3.07
CA VAL A 471 -2.48 29.63 -3.21
C VAL A 471 -2.61 30.39 -4.52
N LEU A 472 -3.57 29.98 -5.34
CA LEU A 472 -3.94 30.67 -6.57
C LEU A 472 -5.27 31.34 -6.38
N LEU A 473 -5.34 32.63 -6.70
CA LEU A 473 -6.56 33.41 -6.72
C LEU A 473 -6.88 33.75 -8.17
N LYS A 474 -8.08 33.39 -8.62
CA LYS A 474 -8.62 33.75 -9.92
C LYS A 474 -9.81 34.70 -9.72
N THR A 475 -9.71 35.92 -10.25
CA THR A 475 -10.81 36.89 -10.31
C THR A 475 -11.72 36.61 -11.51
N ARG A 476 -12.80 37.38 -11.65
CA ARG A 476 -13.71 37.27 -12.79
C ARG A 476 -12.99 37.67 -14.09
N ASP A 477 -13.37 37.03 -15.19
CA ASP A 477 -12.78 37.28 -16.51
C ASP A 477 -13.30 38.60 -17.11
N ASP A 478 -13.03 39.74 -16.47
CA ASP A 478 -13.34 41.09 -16.94
C ASP A 478 -12.16 42.06 -16.74
N ALA A 479 -12.18 43.21 -17.41
CA ALA A 479 -11.13 44.22 -17.29
C ALA A 479 -11.23 45.04 -15.99
N GLU A 480 -12.34 44.93 -15.25
CA GLU A 480 -12.54 45.64 -13.98
C GLU A 480 -11.73 44.97 -12.87
N HIS A 481 -11.63 43.65 -12.85
CA HIS A 481 -10.98 42.85 -11.81
C HIS A 481 -9.53 42.42 -12.15
N ASP A 482 -8.80 43.25 -12.92
CA ASP A 482 -7.38 43.05 -13.19
C ASP A 482 -6.53 43.24 -11.92
N LEU A 483 -5.81 42.18 -11.51
CA LEU A 483 -5.03 42.14 -10.28
C LEU A 483 -3.78 43.01 -10.32
N ARG A 484 -3.42 43.55 -11.49
CA ARG A 484 -2.32 44.51 -11.65
C ARG A 484 -2.69 45.90 -11.11
N LYS A 485 -3.97 46.19 -10.91
CA LYS A 485 -4.48 47.49 -10.44
C LYS A 485 -4.09 47.78 -8.98
N PRO A 486 -3.97 49.06 -8.59
CA PRO A 486 -3.59 49.45 -7.22
C PRO A 486 -4.59 48.98 -6.15
N GLU A 487 -5.88 48.94 -6.47
CA GLU A 487 -6.94 48.49 -5.55
C GLU A 487 -6.80 47.01 -5.22
N ALA A 488 -6.64 46.16 -6.25
CA ALA A 488 -6.38 44.73 -6.07
C ALA A 488 -5.07 44.48 -5.28
N ARG A 489 -4.02 45.29 -5.49
CA ARG A 489 -2.78 45.19 -4.70
C ARG A 489 -3.01 45.49 -3.22
N LYS A 490 -3.84 46.49 -2.88
CA LYS A 490 -4.20 46.78 -1.48
C LYS A 490 -4.94 45.62 -0.84
N ASP A 491 -5.88 45.01 -1.57
CA ASP A 491 -6.64 43.85 -1.09
C ASP A 491 -5.73 42.62 -0.90
N ILE A 492 -4.82 42.35 -1.86
CA ILE A 492 -3.82 41.28 -1.74
C ILE A 492 -2.87 41.54 -0.56
N ALA A 493 -2.48 42.79 -0.30
CA ALA A 493 -1.65 43.14 0.86
C ALA A 493 -2.40 42.89 2.18
N ALA A 494 -3.66 43.30 2.26
CA ALA A 494 -4.52 43.05 3.43
C ALA A 494 -4.72 41.55 3.67
N LEU A 495 -4.96 40.78 2.61
CA LEU A 495 -5.07 39.33 2.67
C LEU A 495 -3.75 38.68 3.12
N THR A 496 -2.62 39.10 2.54
CA THR A 496 -1.28 38.63 2.91
C THR A 496 -1.01 38.87 4.39
N LYS A 497 -1.40 40.03 4.92
CA LYS A 497 -1.27 40.33 6.35
C LYS A 497 -2.11 39.39 7.22
N GLN A 498 -3.37 39.17 6.88
CA GLN A 498 -4.26 38.29 7.65
C GLN A 498 -3.77 36.83 7.67
N ILE A 499 -3.27 36.32 6.54
CA ILE A 499 -2.73 34.95 6.49
C ILE A 499 -1.41 34.87 7.28
N ARG A 500 -0.59 35.92 7.27
CA ARG A 500 0.68 35.96 8.04
C ARG A 500 0.44 35.93 9.55
N GLU A 501 -0.68 36.45 10.02
CA GLU A 501 -1.06 36.42 11.44
C GLU A 501 -1.52 35.03 11.92
N ILE A 502 -1.70 34.04 11.02
CA ILE A 502 -2.05 32.67 11.40
C ILE A 502 -0.82 32.00 12.05
N PRO A 503 -0.95 31.48 13.29
CA PRO A 503 0.13 30.74 13.93
C PRO A 503 0.58 29.55 13.06
N GLY A 504 1.90 29.41 12.85
CA GLY A 504 2.48 28.35 12.01
C GLY A 504 2.73 28.76 10.55
N VAL A 505 2.41 30.00 10.15
CA VAL A 505 2.85 30.58 8.87
C VAL A 505 4.17 31.33 9.06
N ALA A 506 5.24 30.80 8.49
CA ALA A 506 6.59 31.36 8.60
C ALA A 506 6.76 32.61 7.74
N GLN A 507 6.32 32.51 6.48
CA GLN A 507 6.54 33.52 5.45
C GLN A 507 5.47 33.41 4.37
N ILE A 508 5.07 34.54 3.79
CA ILE A 508 4.18 34.55 2.62
C ILE A 508 4.86 35.36 1.53
N ARG A 509 5.06 34.73 0.38
CA ARG A 509 5.60 35.36 -0.81
C ARG A 509 4.44 35.68 -1.74
N SER A 510 4.29 36.94 -2.12
CA SER A 510 3.19 37.40 -2.96
C SER A 510 3.60 38.62 -3.77
N LEU A 511 2.71 39.09 -4.64
CA LEU A 511 2.90 40.33 -5.42
C LEU A 511 3.34 41.53 -4.56
N THR A 512 2.85 41.62 -3.33
CA THR A 512 3.13 42.72 -2.39
C THR A 512 4.27 42.42 -1.43
N SER A 513 4.80 41.19 -1.45
CA SER A 513 5.87 40.72 -0.57
C SER A 513 6.69 39.61 -1.26
N PRO A 514 7.41 39.88 -2.36
CA PRO A 514 8.04 38.83 -3.18
C PRO A 514 9.11 38.03 -2.44
N VAL A 515 9.80 38.67 -1.49
CA VAL A 515 10.77 38.01 -0.58
C VAL A 515 10.22 37.80 0.83
N GLY A 516 8.90 37.83 0.99
CA GLY A 516 8.22 37.68 2.28
C GLY A 516 8.28 38.88 3.23
N GLN A 517 8.95 39.95 2.84
CA GLN A 517 8.86 41.26 3.48
C GLN A 517 7.96 42.17 2.65
N PRO A 518 7.08 42.98 3.28
CA PRO A 518 6.22 43.91 2.56
C PRO A 518 7.08 44.94 1.82
N ILE A 519 6.74 45.20 0.56
CA ILE A 519 7.31 46.35 -0.16
C ILE A 519 6.71 47.60 0.51
N THR A 520 7.46 48.26 1.38
CA THR A 520 7.05 49.54 1.98
C THR A 520 7.16 50.64 0.92
N ASP A 521 6.08 51.39 0.71
CA ASP A 521 6.05 52.57 -0.15
C ASP A 521 6.74 53.80 0.47
N GLU A 522 7.08 53.72 1.77
CA GLU A 522 7.88 54.75 2.44
C GLU A 522 9.37 54.52 2.19
N PRO A 523 10.11 55.51 1.65
CA PRO A 523 11.57 55.50 1.72
C PRO A 523 11.94 55.30 3.19
N ALA A 524 12.84 54.37 3.49
CA ALA A 524 13.41 54.25 4.84
C ALA A 524 13.78 55.66 5.31
N GLU A 525 13.12 56.16 6.36
CA GLU A 525 13.47 57.45 6.94
C GLU A 525 14.96 57.37 7.30
N PRO A 526 15.83 58.21 6.72
CA PRO A 526 17.21 58.24 7.16
C PRO A 526 17.20 58.65 8.62
N ALA A 527 17.89 57.87 9.45
CA ALA A 527 18.13 58.22 10.84
C ALA A 527 18.47 59.72 10.94
N PRO A 528 17.90 60.47 11.90
CA PRO A 528 18.04 61.92 11.93
C PRO A 528 19.52 62.30 12.06
N ALA A 529 20.11 62.69 10.93
CA ALA A 529 21.46 63.23 10.88
C ALA A 529 21.40 64.64 11.46
N GLN A 530 21.70 64.74 12.75
CA GLN A 530 22.02 66.01 13.37
C GLN A 530 23.36 66.49 12.79
N GLY A 531 23.30 67.40 11.80
CA GLY A 531 24.45 68.22 11.43
C GLY A 531 24.73 68.39 9.93
N ALA A 532 24.68 69.65 9.52
CA ALA A 532 25.37 70.30 8.41
C ALA A 532 24.95 69.99 6.95
N GLY A 533 24.66 71.07 6.22
CA GLY A 533 24.23 71.09 4.83
C GLY A 533 25.26 70.59 3.80
N GLY A 534 24.76 70.36 2.58
CA GLY A 534 25.52 69.86 1.42
C GLY A 534 25.15 68.44 0.99
N LEU A 535 24.88 67.54 1.95
CA LEU A 535 24.62 66.12 1.70
C LEU A 535 23.16 65.78 1.31
N GLY A 536 22.20 66.68 1.58
CA GLY A 536 20.79 66.46 1.22
C GLY A 536 20.52 66.41 -0.29
N GLY A 537 21.32 67.12 -1.09
CA GLY A 537 21.23 67.06 -2.56
C GLY A 537 21.76 65.75 -3.14
N ILE A 538 22.79 65.17 -2.51
CA ILE A 538 23.36 63.87 -2.88
C ILE A 538 22.37 62.75 -2.51
N PHE A 539 21.69 62.85 -1.36
CA PHE A 539 20.65 61.90 -0.96
C PHE A 539 19.44 61.93 -1.90
N LYS A 540 19.04 63.12 -2.35
CA LYS A 540 17.96 63.32 -3.34
C LYS A 540 18.36 62.79 -4.73
N ALA A 541 19.63 62.93 -5.11
CA ALA A 541 20.18 62.36 -6.34
C ALA A 541 20.28 60.83 -6.29
N ILE A 542 20.74 60.24 -5.17
CA ILE A 542 20.80 58.78 -4.98
C ILE A 542 19.40 58.16 -5.01
N THR A 543 18.41 58.80 -4.37
CA THR A 543 17.00 58.35 -4.42
C THR A 543 16.33 58.58 -5.78
N GLN A 544 16.74 59.59 -6.56
CA GLN A 544 16.32 59.74 -7.96
C GLN A 544 16.95 58.70 -8.88
N VAL A 545 18.18 58.26 -8.60
CA VAL A 545 18.91 57.27 -9.38
C VAL A 545 18.48 55.83 -9.03
N SER A 546 17.98 55.56 -7.81
CA SER A 546 17.48 54.24 -7.42
C SER A 546 16.04 53.96 -7.89
N LYS A 547 15.19 54.99 -8.01
CA LYS A 547 13.78 54.85 -8.46
C LYS A 547 13.58 54.06 -9.76
N PRO A 548 14.35 54.29 -10.85
CA PRO A 548 14.24 53.50 -12.07
C PRO A 548 14.60 52.02 -11.86
N PHE A 549 15.59 51.75 -11.00
CA PHE A 549 15.99 50.38 -10.66
C PHE A 549 14.97 49.68 -9.77
N ASP A 550 14.39 50.38 -8.81
CA ASP A 550 13.30 49.88 -7.96
C ASP A 550 12.03 49.63 -8.78
N ASP A 551 11.69 50.49 -9.74
CA ASP A 551 10.56 50.31 -10.64
C ASP A 551 10.78 49.18 -11.66
N LEU A 552 11.99 48.99 -12.18
CA LEU A 552 12.37 47.83 -13.01
C LEU A 552 12.29 46.51 -12.23
N ARG A 553 12.77 46.52 -10.98
CA ARG A 553 12.68 45.39 -10.06
C ARG A 553 11.22 45.07 -9.72
N ARG A 554 10.40 46.08 -9.42
CA ARG A 554 8.94 45.96 -9.21
C ARG A 554 8.21 45.40 -10.42
N LYS A 555 8.59 45.81 -11.64
CA LYS A 555 7.98 45.32 -12.88
C LYS A 555 8.29 43.85 -13.12
N LYS A 556 9.56 43.46 -12.89
CA LYS A 556 10.05 42.08 -13.04
C LYS A 556 9.54 41.15 -11.94
N GLU A 557 9.33 41.65 -10.72
CA GLU A 557 8.74 40.91 -9.60
C GLU A 557 7.21 40.75 -9.75
N ALA A 558 6.51 41.75 -10.29
CA ALA A 558 5.07 41.68 -10.57
C ALA A 558 4.71 40.70 -11.70
N GLU A 559 5.59 40.54 -12.69
CA GLU A 559 5.46 39.56 -13.78
C GLU A 559 5.54 38.10 -13.30
N HIS A 560 6.12 37.83 -12.11
CA HIS A 560 6.29 36.47 -11.58
C HIS A 560 5.11 36.01 -10.68
N TYR A 561 4.40 36.94 -10.03
CA TYR A 561 3.29 36.61 -9.13
C TYR A 561 1.90 36.84 -9.74
N VAL A 562 1.80 37.62 -10.81
CA VAL A 562 0.56 37.84 -11.56
C VAL A 562 0.71 37.29 -12.96
N SER A 563 -0.26 36.48 -13.38
CA SER A 563 -0.22 35.80 -14.66
C SER A 563 -0.31 36.79 -15.82
N ALA A 564 0.73 36.80 -16.66
CA ALA A 564 0.66 37.45 -17.97
C ALA A 564 -0.16 36.62 -18.98
N ALA A 565 -0.17 35.29 -18.85
CA ALA A 565 -0.87 34.37 -19.75
C ALA A 565 -2.39 34.38 -19.57
N ALA A 566 -2.88 34.74 -18.38
CA ALA A 566 -4.30 34.90 -18.04
C ALA A 566 -4.68 36.38 -17.88
N ASP A 567 -4.07 37.27 -18.67
CA ASP A 567 -4.39 38.70 -18.73
C ASP A 567 -4.51 39.41 -17.36
N GLY A 568 -3.67 39.03 -16.39
CA GLY A 568 -3.65 39.65 -15.06
C GLY A 568 -4.78 39.22 -14.11
N GLN A 569 -5.56 38.20 -14.45
CA GLN A 569 -6.71 37.74 -13.66
C GLN A 569 -6.37 36.64 -12.64
N VAL A 570 -5.14 36.12 -12.68
CA VAL A 570 -4.66 35.10 -11.75
C VAL A 570 -3.43 35.61 -11.00
N THR A 571 -3.44 35.50 -9.67
CA THR A 571 -2.27 35.77 -8.83
C THR A 571 -1.92 34.55 -7.97
N ARG A 572 -0.62 34.38 -7.72
CA ARG A 572 -0.05 33.35 -6.85
C ARG A 572 0.38 33.94 -5.50
N LEU A 573 0.18 33.20 -4.42
CA LEU A 573 0.76 33.43 -3.10
C LEU A 573 1.42 32.14 -2.63
N ASP A 574 2.73 32.17 -2.37
CA ASP A 574 3.46 31.02 -1.83
C ASP A 574 3.58 31.16 -0.32
N VAL A 575 2.86 30.30 0.41
CA VAL A 575 2.80 30.28 1.86
C VAL A 575 3.78 29.23 2.38
N VAL A 576 4.86 29.70 3.02
CA VAL A 576 5.84 28.85 3.69
C VAL A 576 5.38 28.65 5.14
N LEU A 577 5.17 27.40 5.51
CA LEU A 577 4.75 27.02 6.87
C LEU A 577 5.96 26.73 7.77
N ASP A 578 5.81 26.89 9.08
CA ASP A 578 6.81 26.49 10.09
C ASP A 578 6.79 24.99 10.40
N VAL A 579 5.83 24.28 9.81
CA VAL A 579 5.59 22.84 10.00
C VAL A 579 5.98 22.06 8.75
N PRO A 580 6.36 20.77 8.86
CA PRO A 580 6.70 19.96 7.70
C PRO A 580 5.53 19.87 6.71
N PRO A 581 5.77 19.92 5.38
CA PRO A 581 4.71 19.99 4.37
C PRO A 581 3.85 18.72 4.26
N PHE A 582 4.31 17.61 4.84
CA PHE A 582 3.62 16.33 4.83
C PHE A 582 2.88 16.04 6.16
N SER A 583 3.01 16.90 7.17
CA SER A 583 2.43 16.66 8.49
C SER A 583 0.93 16.87 8.51
N SER A 584 0.23 16.21 9.43
CA SER A 584 -1.20 16.47 9.69
C SER A 584 -1.45 17.92 10.10
N GLU A 585 -0.52 18.54 10.83
CA GLU A 585 -0.59 19.94 11.23
C GLU A 585 -0.59 20.90 10.03
N SER A 586 0.24 20.63 9.01
CA SER A 586 0.25 21.43 7.77
C SER A 586 -1.08 21.36 7.02
N MET A 587 -1.76 20.21 7.06
CA MET A 587 -3.09 20.01 6.47
C MET A 587 -4.17 20.80 7.22
N GLU A 588 -4.10 20.84 8.55
CA GLU A 588 -5.02 21.62 9.40
C GLU A 588 -4.81 23.13 9.22
N LEU A 589 -3.56 23.57 9.07
CA LEU A 589 -3.23 24.95 8.73
C LEU A 589 -3.75 25.32 7.34
N ARG A 590 -3.58 24.46 6.34
CA ARG A 590 -4.15 24.66 5.00
C ARG A 590 -5.67 24.81 5.05
N ASP A 591 -6.38 24.00 5.83
CA ASP A 591 -7.83 24.12 6.00
C ASP A 591 -8.23 25.43 6.70
N THR A 592 -7.41 25.89 7.66
CA THR A 592 -7.59 27.18 8.31
C THR A 592 -7.38 28.35 7.33
N ILE A 593 -6.36 28.27 6.47
CA ILE A 593 -6.12 29.24 5.40
C ILE A 593 -7.29 29.24 4.40
N ASP A 594 -7.79 28.08 3.99
CA ASP A 594 -8.97 27.94 3.12
C ASP A 594 -10.21 28.62 3.71
N ARG A 595 -10.49 28.42 5.01
CA ARG A 595 -11.60 29.11 5.71
C ARG A 595 -11.42 30.62 5.73
N ARG A 596 -10.19 31.11 5.98
CA ARG A 596 -9.89 32.56 6.00
C ARG A 596 -10.04 33.18 4.60
N LEU A 597 -9.55 32.49 3.57
CA LEU A 597 -9.69 32.90 2.17
C LEU A 597 -11.16 33.02 1.77
N LYS A 598 -11.98 32.01 2.09
CA LYS A 598 -13.43 32.03 1.81
C LYS A 598 -14.14 33.22 2.46
N VAL A 599 -13.77 33.55 3.70
CA VAL A 599 -14.32 34.72 4.39
C VAL A 599 -13.91 36.00 3.69
N PHE A 600 -12.63 36.14 3.33
CA PHE A 600 -12.10 37.33 2.67
C PHE A 600 -12.70 37.54 1.27
N THR A 601 -12.75 36.50 0.43
CA THR A 601 -13.33 36.57 -0.92
C THR A 601 -14.85 36.72 -0.91
N SER A 602 -15.52 36.52 0.23
CA SER A 602 -16.95 36.79 0.38
C SER A 602 -17.26 38.19 0.91
N GLN A 603 -16.26 38.97 1.33
CA GLN A 603 -16.48 40.33 1.84
C GLN A 603 -16.86 41.29 0.70
N PRO A 604 -17.97 42.02 0.82
CA PRO A 604 -18.36 43.02 -0.17
C PRO A 604 -17.42 44.24 -0.13
N GLY A 605 -17.11 44.78 -1.31
CA GLY A 605 -16.31 46.01 -1.45
C GLY A 605 -14.81 45.80 -1.66
N THR A 606 -14.37 44.56 -1.94
CA THR A 606 -12.99 44.26 -2.36
C THR A 606 -12.97 43.85 -3.83
N MET A 607 -11.86 44.07 -4.54
CA MET A 607 -11.63 43.56 -5.89
C MET A 607 -11.54 42.02 -5.92
N LEU A 608 -11.41 41.38 -4.75
CA LEU A 608 -11.39 39.93 -4.59
C LEU A 608 -12.77 39.34 -4.26
N THR A 609 -13.84 40.15 -4.23
CA THR A 609 -15.20 39.67 -3.96
C THR A 609 -15.65 38.69 -5.06
N GLY A 610 -15.96 37.45 -4.67
CA GLY A 610 -16.36 36.38 -5.59
C GLY A 610 -15.21 35.77 -6.39
N ALA A 611 -13.95 36.05 -6.04
CA ALA A 611 -12.80 35.36 -6.59
C ALA A 611 -12.79 33.88 -6.17
N SER A 612 -12.48 32.99 -7.11
CA SER A 612 -12.26 31.58 -6.83
C SER A 612 -10.81 31.36 -6.38
N HIS A 613 -10.61 30.49 -5.40
CA HIS A 613 -9.28 30.12 -4.93
C HIS A 613 -9.03 28.62 -5.04
N SER A 614 -7.81 28.28 -5.43
CA SER A 614 -7.32 26.91 -5.51
C SER A 614 -5.93 26.82 -4.91
N PHE A 615 -5.53 25.61 -4.54
CA PHE A 615 -4.28 25.32 -3.87
C PHE A 615 -3.48 24.37 -4.74
N ALA A 616 -2.18 24.61 -4.82
CA ALA A 616 -1.21 23.75 -5.46
C ALA A 616 -0.09 23.43 -4.47
N GLY A 617 0.72 22.44 -4.81
CA GLY A 617 1.82 21.97 -4.00
C GLY A 617 1.49 20.74 -3.16
N ILE A 618 2.51 20.28 -2.43
CA ILE A 618 2.53 18.97 -1.77
C ILE A 618 1.47 18.91 -0.67
N THR A 619 1.42 19.91 0.22
CA THR A 619 0.47 19.92 1.34
C THR A 619 -0.99 19.84 0.87
N SER A 620 -1.33 20.53 -0.24
CA SER A 620 -2.67 20.43 -0.82
C SER A 620 -2.95 19.04 -1.41
N SER A 621 -1.96 18.47 -2.10
CA SER A 621 -2.07 17.14 -2.70
C SER A 621 -2.22 16.06 -1.62
N THR A 622 -1.46 16.15 -0.52
CA THR A 622 -1.57 15.20 0.61
C THR A 622 -2.86 15.39 1.40
N TYR A 623 -3.37 16.62 1.53
CA TYR A 623 -4.70 16.89 2.11
C TYR A 623 -5.81 16.21 1.29
N ASP A 624 -5.80 16.41 -0.03
CA ASP A 624 -6.79 15.81 -0.92
C ASP A 624 -6.65 14.29 -0.97
N LEU A 625 -5.41 13.77 -0.94
CA LEU A 625 -5.13 12.34 -0.78
C LEU A 625 -5.77 11.79 0.51
N ARG A 626 -5.57 12.44 1.66
CA ARG A 626 -6.18 12.01 2.92
C ARG A 626 -7.71 12.03 2.85
N LYS A 627 -8.29 13.03 2.20
CA LYS A 627 -9.74 13.17 2.07
C LYS A 627 -10.34 12.07 1.18
N ILE A 628 -9.73 11.81 0.03
CA ILE A 628 -10.21 10.78 -0.92
C ILE A 628 -10.04 9.38 -0.32
N THR A 629 -8.90 9.09 0.30
CA THR A 629 -8.64 7.76 0.89
C THR A 629 -9.54 7.49 2.09
N GLN A 630 -9.86 8.49 2.92
CA GLN A 630 -10.83 8.33 4.02
C GLN A 630 -12.27 8.13 3.53
N SER A 631 -12.63 8.73 2.40
CA SER A 631 -13.92 8.47 1.75
C SER A 631 -13.96 7.03 1.22
N ASP A 632 -12.95 6.66 0.43
CA ASP A 632 -12.82 5.34 -0.17
C ASP A 632 -12.76 4.24 0.88
N GLN A 633 -11.99 4.42 1.96
CA GLN A 633 -11.90 3.43 3.03
C GLN A 633 -13.27 3.13 3.64
N ARG A 634 -14.15 4.14 3.82
CA ARG A 634 -15.52 3.91 4.32
C ARG A 634 -16.39 3.15 3.32
N VAL A 635 -16.33 3.55 2.06
CA VAL A 635 -17.10 2.90 0.97
C VAL A 635 -16.65 1.46 0.80
N ILE A 636 -15.35 1.23 0.63
CA ILE A 636 -14.76 -0.08 0.40
C ILE A 636 -14.95 -0.97 1.61
N ASN A 637 -14.74 -0.50 2.85
CA ASN A 637 -14.96 -1.33 4.03
C ASN A 637 -16.41 -1.84 4.10
N THR A 638 -17.37 -0.98 3.76
CA THR A 638 -18.80 -1.34 3.72
C THR A 638 -19.10 -2.35 2.61
N LEU A 639 -18.58 -2.11 1.40
CA LEU A 639 -18.82 -2.96 0.23
C LEU A 639 -18.13 -4.33 0.34
N VAL A 640 -16.90 -4.39 0.85
CA VAL A 640 -16.16 -5.63 1.06
C VAL A 640 -16.87 -6.50 2.09
N VAL A 641 -17.23 -5.95 3.25
CA VAL A 641 -17.96 -6.69 4.29
C VAL A 641 -19.31 -7.17 3.77
N GLY A 642 -20.05 -6.30 3.08
CA GLY A 642 -21.34 -6.65 2.48
C GLY A 642 -21.23 -7.73 1.41
N GLY A 643 -20.26 -7.60 0.50
CA GLY A 643 -20.01 -8.54 -0.59
C GLY A 643 -19.58 -9.91 -0.09
N VAL A 644 -18.60 -9.97 0.81
CA VAL A 644 -18.13 -11.21 1.42
C VAL A 644 -19.23 -11.86 2.26
N PHE A 645 -19.97 -11.08 3.06
CA PHE A 645 -21.11 -11.59 3.82
C PHE A 645 -22.18 -12.20 2.91
N MET A 646 -22.49 -11.56 1.77
CA MET A 646 -23.44 -12.08 0.79
C MET A 646 -22.99 -13.44 0.23
N VAL A 647 -21.71 -13.57 -0.13
CA VAL A 647 -21.14 -14.84 -0.60
C VAL A 647 -21.25 -15.91 0.49
N LEU A 648 -20.89 -15.60 1.74
CA LEU A 648 -21.05 -16.53 2.86
C LEU A 648 -22.52 -16.95 3.06
N VAL A 649 -23.47 -16.03 2.97
CA VAL A 649 -24.91 -16.34 3.10
C VAL A 649 -25.38 -17.26 1.98
N VAL A 650 -24.95 -17.03 0.74
CA VAL A 650 -25.29 -17.88 -0.40
C VAL A 650 -24.74 -19.30 -0.21
N LEU A 651 -23.51 -19.43 0.31
CA LEU A 651 -22.84 -20.71 0.51
C LEU A 651 -23.36 -21.48 1.74
N LEU A 652 -23.38 -20.85 2.92
CA LEU A 652 -23.74 -21.51 4.18
C LEU A 652 -25.25 -21.54 4.42
N ARG A 653 -26.03 -20.70 3.74
CA ARG A 653 -27.50 -20.55 3.88
C ARG A 653 -27.96 -20.36 5.34
N ARG A 654 -27.10 -19.81 6.19
CA ARG A 654 -27.32 -19.62 7.63
C ARG A 654 -26.81 -18.26 8.07
N PRO A 655 -27.60 -17.19 7.90
CA PRO A 655 -27.12 -15.81 8.08
C PRO A 655 -26.56 -15.54 9.48
N GLY A 656 -27.11 -16.18 10.53
CA GLY A 656 -26.57 -16.02 11.89
C GLY A 656 -25.15 -16.57 12.07
N ILE A 657 -24.79 -17.65 11.39
CA ILE A 657 -23.42 -18.19 11.42
C ILE A 657 -22.51 -17.29 10.58
N CYS A 658 -22.97 -16.86 9.39
CA CYS A 658 -22.20 -15.95 8.54
C CYS A 658 -21.88 -14.63 9.23
N LEU A 659 -22.85 -14.07 9.97
CA LEU A 659 -22.66 -12.83 10.73
C LEU A 659 -21.62 -13.01 11.83
N TYR A 660 -21.66 -14.15 12.51
CA TYR A 660 -20.67 -14.48 13.53
C TYR A 660 -19.27 -14.61 12.91
N LEU A 661 -19.12 -15.37 11.82
CA LEU A 661 -17.83 -15.53 11.12
C LEU A 661 -17.25 -14.16 10.72
N MET A 662 -18.07 -13.32 10.10
CA MET A 662 -17.69 -11.96 9.74
C MET A 662 -17.26 -11.13 10.97
N ALA A 663 -18.00 -11.20 12.08
CA ALA A 663 -17.65 -10.49 13.30
C ALA A 663 -16.31 -10.96 13.89
N THR A 664 -16.00 -12.26 13.78
CA THR A 664 -14.71 -12.80 14.26
C THR A 664 -13.54 -12.36 13.40
N VAL A 665 -13.73 -12.23 12.08
CA VAL A 665 -12.72 -11.71 11.16
C VAL A 665 -12.49 -10.22 11.42
N LEU A 666 -13.54 -9.42 11.63
CA LEU A 666 -13.40 -8.01 11.99
C LEU A 666 -12.70 -7.82 13.34
N LEU A 667 -13.00 -8.66 14.35
CA LEU A 667 -12.28 -8.66 15.62
C LEU A 667 -10.79 -8.96 15.42
N GLY A 668 -10.47 -9.95 14.58
CA GLY A 668 -9.10 -10.27 14.19
C GLY A 668 -8.39 -9.09 13.54
N TYR A 669 -9.03 -8.44 12.57
CA TYR A 669 -8.50 -7.25 11.90
C TYR A 669 -8.13 -6.13 12.87
N PHE A 670 -9.08 -5.71 13.72
CA PHE A 670 -8.80 -4.62 14.66
C PHE A 670 -7.72 -5.02 15.68
N ALA A 671 -7.73 -6.28 16.15
CA ALA A 671 -6.71 -6.78 17.07
C ALA A 671 -5.32 -6.76 16.42
N THR A 672 -5.20 -7.21 15.18
CA THR A 672 -3.95 -7.17 14.41
C THR A 672 -3.46 -5.74 14.20
N LEU A 673 -4.36 -4.82 13.88
CA LEU A 673 -4.01 -3.41 13.68
C LEU A 673 -3.46 -2.79 14.98
N GLY A 674 -4.14 -3.00 16.11
CA GLY A 674 -3.68 -2.51 17.42
C GLY A 674 -2.38 -3.16 17.90
N MET A 675 -2.20 -4.47 17.67
CA MET A 675 -0.92 -5.15 17.96
C MET A 675 0.22 -4.63 17.10
N THR A 676 -0.03 -4.36 15.81
CA THR A 676 0.95 -3.80 14.89
C THR A 676 1.37 -2.39 15.33
N GLU A 677 0.40 -1.55 15.66
CA GLU A 677 0.68 -0.20 16.16
C GLU A 677 1.51 -0.25 17.44
N GLY A 678 1.12 -1.10 18.40
CA GLY A 678 1.86 -1.28 19.65
C GLY A 678 3.30 -1.74 19.43
N PHE A 679 3.52 -2.67 18.49
CA PHE A 679 4.85 -3.17 18.15
C PHE A 679 5.73 -2.08 17.54
N PHE A 680 5.25 -1.37 16.51
CA PHE A 680 6.06 -0.33 15.84
C PHE A 680 6.26 0.90 16.72
N LYS A 681 5.27 1.27 17.54
CA LYS A 681 5.41 2.35 18.52
C LYS A 681 6.47 2.01 19.57
N LEU A 682 6.50 0.78 20.06
CA LEU A 682 7.53 0.31 21.00
C LEU A 682 8.91 0.27 20.33
N LEU A 683 8.98 -0.20 19.09
CA LEU A 683 10.22 -0.24 18.32
C LEU A 683 10.78 1.17 18.09
N HIS A 684 9.92 2.12 17.68
CA HIS A 684 10.29 3.52 17.49
C HIS A 684 10.81 4.15 18.78
N TYR A 685 10.14 3.93 19.91
CA TYR A 685 10.61 4.42 21.21
C TYR A 685 12.02 3.90 21.57
N TRP A 686 12.37 2.69 21.12
CA TRP A 686 13.68 2.10 21.38
C TRP A 686 14.78 2.62 20.44
N LEU A 687 14.45 2.90 19.18
CA LEU A 687 15.41 3.39 18.17
C LEU A 687 15.58 4.92 18.18
N HIS A 688 14.51 5.67 18.40
CA HIS A 688 14.46 7.14 18.34
C HIS A 688 13.72 7.69 19.58
N PRO A 689 14.35 7.68 20.76
CA PRO A 689 13.70 8.08 22.01
C PRO A 689 13.25 9.56 22.02
N ASP A 690 13.93 10.41 21.24
CA ASP A 690 13.69 11.86 21.18
C ASP A 690 12.68 12.29 20.11
N GLU A 691 12.20 11.35 19.27
CA GLU A 691 11.27 11.65 18.17
C GLU A 691 9.84 11.17 18.46
N ALA A 692 8.87 12.02 18.14
CA ALA A 692 7.46 11.67 18.27
C ALA A 692 7.06 10.59 17.26
N TRP A 693 6.31 9.59 17.72
CA TRP A 693 5.73 8.56 16.86
C TRP A 693 4.65 9.17 15.95
N LEU A 694 4.86 9.08 14.63
CA LEU A 694 3.96 9.67 13.63
C LEU A 694 2.71 8.83 13.34
N GLY A 695 2.69 7.56 13.74
CA GLY A 695 1.61 6.61 13.42
C GLY A 695 2.02 5.59 12.36
N LEU A 696 1.15 4.59 12.15
CA LEU A 696 1.30 3.65 11.02
C LEU A 696 0.92 4.33 9.72
N ASP A 697 1.57 3.93 8.62
CA ASP A 697 1.22 4.42 7.30
C ASP A 697 -0.25 4.09 6.95
N TRP A 698 -0.95 5.03 6.34
CA TRP A 698 -2.36 4.88 5.96
C TRP A 698 -2.65 3.68 5.06
N LYS A 699 -1.68 3.25 4.24
CA LYS A 699 -1.78 2.07 3.37
C LYS A 699 -1.90 0.79 4.20
N VAL A 700 -1.29 0.74 5.38
CA VAL A 700 -1.28 -0.44 6.25
C VAL A 700 -2.70 -0.80 6.66
N ALA A 701 -3.44 0.14 7.26
CA ALA A 701 -4.80 -0.12 7.72
C ALA A 701 -5.74 -0.50 6.55
N PHE A 702 -5.60 0.20 5.42
CA PHE A 702 -6.43 -0.02 4.23
C PHE A 702 -6.22 -1.42 3.62
N PHE A 703 -4.99 -1.77 3.26
CA PHE A 703 -4.71 -3.06 2.62
C PHE A 703 -4.81 -4.23 3.61
N LEU A 704 -4.46 -4.04 4.88
CA LEU A 704 -4.69 -5.03 5.93
C LEU A 704 -6.16 -5.39 6.03
N PHE A 705 -7.06 -4.41 6.03
CA PHE A 705 -8.50 -4.65 6.09
C PHE A 705 -8.95 -5.51 4.93
N ILE A 706 -8.65 -5.07 3.71
CA ILE A 706 -9.17 -5.70 2.50
C ILE A 706 -8.62 -7.12 2.38
N ILE A 707 -7.31 -7.32 2.53
CA ILE A 707 -6.69 -8.63 2.37
C ILE A 707 -7.11 -9.57 3.50
N LEU A 708 -7.09 -9.13 4.76
CA LEU A 708 -7.45 -10.02 5.87
C LEU A 708 -8.94 -10.39 5.88
N VAL A 709 -9.83 -9.46 5.52
CA VAL A 709 -11.27 -9.77 5.40
C VAL A 709 -11.56 -10.63 4.19
N ALA A 710 -10.93 -10.35 3.04
CA ALA A 710 -11.16 -11.11 1.82
C ALA A 710 -10.59 -12.53 1.90
N VAL A 711 -9.32 -12.67 2.33
CA VAL A 711 -8.61 -13.94 2.42
C VAL A 711 -8.93 -14.70 3.70
N GLY A 712 -9.25 -14.01 4.80
CA GLY A 712 -9.58 -14.63 6.09
C GLY A 712 -10.86 -15.47 6.08
N GLU A 713 -11.71 -15.37 5.06
CA GLU A 713 -12.92 -16.21 4.96
C GLU A 713 -12.66 -17.56 4.26
N ASP A 714 -11.58 -17.67 3.51
CA ASP A 714 -11.27 -18.83 2.66
C ASP A 714 -11.25 -20.13 3.47
N TYR A 715 -10.49 -20.15 4.56
CA TYR A 715 -10.46 -21.36 5.37
C TYR A 715 -11.70 -21.51 6.28
N ASN A 716 -12.58 -20.51 6.37
CA ASN A 716 -13.80 -20.62 7.20
C ASN A 716 -14.74 -21.54 6.45
N ILE A 717 -14.82 -21.34 5.14
CA ILE A 717 -15.54 -22.19 4.20
C ILE A 717 -14.92 -23.60 4.21
N LEU A 718 -13.60 -23.73 4.16
CA LEU A 718 -12.94 -25.05 4.14
C LEU A 718 -13.16 -25.83 5.44
N LEU A 719 -12.95 -25.20 6.61
CA LEU A 719 -13.22 -25.83 7.90
C LEU A 719 -14.70 -26.17 8.06
N MET A 720 -15.61 -25.25 7.71
CA MET A 720 -17.06 -25.48 7.83
C MET A 720 -17.54 -26.59 6.91
N SER A 721 -17.02 -26.67 5.69
CA SER A 721 -17.34 -27.75 4.75
C SER A 721 -16.96 -29.10 5.33
N ARG A 722 -15.77 -29.22 5.95
CA ARG A 722 -15.35 -30.46 6.58
C ARG A 722 -16.12 -30.78 7.86
N VAL A 723 -16.41 -29.78 8.68
CA VAL A 723 -17.28 -29.94 9.85
C VAL A 723 -18.64 -30.49 9.40
N MET A 724 -19.25 -29.93 8.36
CA MET A 724 -20.54 -30.41 7.84
C MET A 724 -20.44 -31.84 7.28
N GLU A 725 -19.35 -32.18 6.60
CA GLU A 725 -19.10 -33.52 6.08
C GLU A 725 -19.00 -34.57 7.20
N GLU A 726 -18.19 -34.30 8.22
CA GLU A 726 -17.96 -35.22 9.34
C GLU A 726 -19.16 -35.27 10.29
N GLN A 727 -19.91 -34.16 10.46
CA GLN A 727 -21.12 -34.14 11.28
C GLN A 727 -22.20 -35.08 10.75
N ARG A 728 -22.29 -35.27 9.43
CA ARG A 728 -23.22 -36.24 8.82
C ARG A 728 -22.84 -37.69 9.15
N LYS A 729 -21.56 -37.96 9.44
CA LYS A 729 -21.05 -39.31 9.73
C LYS A 729 -21.01 -39.62 11.22
N LEU A 730 -20.54 -38.67 12.04
CA LEU A 730 -20.15 -38.89 13.44
C LEU A 730 -20.99 -38.09 14.46
N GLY A 731 -21.99 -37.33 14.00
CA GLY A 731 -22.77 -36.42 14.84
C GLY A 731 -22.05 -35.10 15.15
N VAL A 732 -22.73 -34.20 15.88
CA VAL A 732 -22.30 -32.79 16.00
C VAL A 732 -20.95 -32.61 16.71
N ILE A 733 -20.77 -33.26 17.87
CA ILE A 733 -19.59 -33.07 18.72
C ILE A 733 -18.37 -33.79 18.13
N GLU A 734 -18.50 -35.08 17.82
CA GLU A 734 -17.40 -35.88 17.30
C GLU A 734 -17.05 -35.50 15.86
N GLY A 735 -18.04 -35.03 15.07
CA GLY A 735 -17.81 -34.45 13.74
C GLY A 735 -16.96 -33.18 13.79
N VAL A 736 -17.25 -32.24 14.71
CA VAL A 736 -16.41 -31.04 14.89
C VAL A 736 -15.00 -31.40 15.34
N ARG A 737 -14.88 -32.33 16.30
CA ARG A 737 -13.57 -32.79 16.80
C ARG A 737 -12.73 -33.42 15.70
N THR A 738 -13.31 -34.33 14.94
CA THR A 738 -12.62 -35.05 13.84
C THR A 738 -12.24 -34.08 12.72
N ALA A 739 -13.13 -33.15 12.37
CA ALA A 739 -12.85 -32.13 11.37
C ALA A 739 -11.64 -31.26 11.77
N VAL A 740 -11.62 -30.73 13.00
CA VAL A 740 -10.50 -29.91 13.50
C VAL A 740 -9.19 -30.72 13.55
N ALA A 741 -9.25 -31.97 13.99
CA ALA A 741 -8.06 -32.82 14.09
C ALA A 741 -7.45 -33.15 12.71
N ARG A 742 -8.28 -33.42 11.69
CA ARG A 742 -7.80 -33.76 10.34
C ARG A 742 -7.40 -32.55 9.51
N THR A 743 -8.09 -31.42 9.66
CA THR A 743 -7.83 -30.21 8.85
C THR A 743 -6.79 -29.28 9.47
N GLY A 744 -6.58 -29.35 10.79
CA GLY A 744 -5.69 -28.45 11.51
C GLY A 744 -4.27 -28.42 10.95
N GLY A 745 -3.68 -29.57 10.62
CA GLY A 745 -2.31 -29.63 10.05
C GLY A 745 -2.18 -28.95 8.69
N ILE A 746 -3.17 -29.15 7.80
CA ILE A 746 -3.19 -28.53 6.47
C ILE A 746 -3.42 -27.02 6.60
N ILE A 747 -4.43 -26.61 7.37
CA ILE A 747 -4.75 -25.20 7.62
C ILE A 747 -3.55 -24.47 8.23
N THR A 748 -2.84 -25.09 9.19
CA THR A 748 -1.63 -24.53 9.80
C THR A 748 -0.53 -24.32 8.76
N SER A 749 -0.33 -25.32 7.88
CA SER A 749 0.72 -25.25 6.86
C SER A 749 0.44 -24.15 5.85
N CYS A 750 -0.80 -24.05 5.36
CA CYS A 750 -1.25 -22.97 4.48
C CYS A 750 -1.10 -21.60 5.17
N GLY A 751 -1.56 -21.46 6.41
CA GLY A 751 -1.44 -20.21 7.16
C GLY A 751 0.00 -19.78 7.43
N ILE A 752 0.93 -20.72 7.68
CA ILE A 752 2.36 -20.40 7.83
C ILE A 752 2.97 -19.96 6.49
N ILE A 753 2.62 -20.62 5.38
CA ILE A 753 3.10 -20.23 4.04
C ILE A 753 2.61 -18.83 3.73
N MET A 754 1.32 -18.57 3.91
CA MET A 754 0.71 -17.27 3.64
C MET A 754 1.24 -16.16 4.57
N ALA A 755 1.42 -16.45 5.86
CA ALA A 755 2.08 -15.53 6.78
C ALA A 755 3.53 -15.26 6.38
N GLY A 756 4.24 -16.27 5.89
CA GLY A 756 5.58 -16.14 5.35
C GLY A 756 5.61 -15.25 4.10
N THR A 757 4.71 -15.46 3.14
CA THR A 757 4.64 -14.65 1.91
C THR A 757 4.37 -13.19 2.22
N PHE A 758 3.44 -12.89 3.12
CA PHE A 758 3.21 -11.52 3.55
C PHE A 758 4.38 -10.96 4.37
N GLY A 759 4.95 -11.77 5.28
CA GLY A 759 6.09 -11.38 6.10
C GLY A 759 7.36 -11.12 5.30
N SER A 760 7.50 -11.70 4.11
CA SER A 760 8.62 -11.41 3.21
C SER A 760 8.65 -9.93 2.76
N MET A 761 7.50 -9.27 2.69
CA MET A 761 7.41 -7.83 2.40
C MET A 761 8.11 -6.99 3.49
N SER A 762 8.26 -7.53 4.70
CA SER A 762 9.05 -6.90 5.78
C SER A 762 10.54 -6.80 5.49
N THR A 763 11.03 -7.39 4.40
CA THR A 763 12.40 -7.20 3.89
C THR A 763 12.54 -6.06 2.89
N GLY A 764 11.43 -5.37 2.56
CA GLY A 764 11.44 -4.15 1.78
C GLY A 764 12.23 -3.03 2.45
N THR A 765 12.47 -1.95 1.70
CA THR A 765 13.21 -0.77 2.17
C THR A 765 12.28 0.38 2.58
N LEU A 766 11.02 0.37 2.13
CA LEU A 766 9.99 1.34 2.48
C LEU A 766 9.27 0.94 3.78
N ALA A 767 9.16 1.87 4.72
CA ALA A 767 8.50 1.62 6.00
C ALA A 767 7.06 1.12 5.84
N ALA A 768 6.30 1.66 4.88
CA ALA A 768 4.92 1.24 4.63
C ALA A 768 4.81 -0.23 4.19
N ILE A 769 5.73 -0.70 3.33
CA ILE A 769 5.77 -2.11 2.89
C ILE A 769 6.17 -3.00 4.07
N ILE A 770 7.11 -2.55 4.89
CA ILE A 770 7.58 -3.31 6.05
C ILE A 770 6.46 -3.50 7.08
N GLN A 771 5.79 -2.40 7.43
CA GLN A 771 4.66 -2.37 8.35
C GLN A 771 3.49 -3.22 7.83
N LEU A 772 3.16 -3.12 6.55
CA LEU A 772 2.09 -3.90 5.92
C LEU A 772 2.40 -5.40 5.92
N GLY A 773 3.62 -5.79 5.55
CA GLY A 773 4.06 -7.19 5.57
C GLY A 773 3.97 -7.81 6.95
N PHE A 774 4.41 -7.09 7.97
CA PHE A 774 4.33 -7.51 9.36
C PHE A 774 2.87 -7.64 9.82
N ALA A 775 2.05 -6.63 9.52
CA ALA A 775 0.65 -6.61 9.91
C ALA A 775 -0.12 -7.78 9.29
N LEU A 776 0.06 -8.01 7.98
CA LEU A 776 -0.58 -9.11 7.27
C LEU A 776 -0.10 -10.46 7.80
N ALA A 777 1.21 -10.65 8.00
CA ALA A 777 1.75 -11.88 8.58
C ALA A 777 1.14 -12.16 9.97
N LEU A 778 1.13 -11.15 10.85
CA LEU A 778 0.54 -11.26 12.18
C LEU A 778 -0.95 -11.57 12.12
N GLY A 779 -1.71 -10.90 11.24
CA GLY A 779 -3.14 -11.12 11.08
C GLY A 779 -3.48 -12.52 10.60
N VAL A 780 -2.74 -13.01 9.62
CA VAL A 780 -2.88 -14.38 9.12
C VAL A 780 -2.53 -15.41 10.19
N LEU A 781 -1.47 -15.20 10.98
CA LEU A 781 -1.13 -16.09 12.09
C LEU A 781 -2.21 -16.07 13.18
N LEU A 782 -2.71 -14.89 13.53
CA LEU A 782 -3.77 -14.73 14.52
C LEU A 782 -5.04 -15.48 14.08
N ASP A 783 -5.41 -15.34 12.81
CA ASP A 783 -6.55 -16.05 12.26
C ASP A 783 -6.33 -17.57 12.25
N THR A 784 -5.16 -18.01 11.77
CA THR A 784 -4.78 -19.42 11.62
C THR A 784 -4.73 -20.17 12.95
N PHE A 785 -4.25 -19.54 14.02
CA PHE A 785 -4.03 -20.20 15.31
C PHE A 785 -5.10 -19.89 16.36
N VAL A 786 -5.68 -18.69 16.34
CA VAL A 786 -6.60 -18.23 17.40
C VAL A 786 -8.04 -18.18 16.90
N VAL A 787 -8.33 -17.44 15.83
CA VAL A 787 -9.71 -17.19 15.43
C VAL A 787 -10.36 -18.48 14.92
N ARG A 788 -9.74 -19.14 13.96
CA ARG A 788 -10.37 -20.23 13.21
C ARG A 788 -10.40 -21.59 13.93
N PRO A 789 -9.32 -22.08 14.57
CA PRO A 789 -9.35 -23.42 15.17
C PRO A 789 -10.02 -23.43 16.55
N VAL A 790 -10.10 -22.26 17.19
CA VAL A 790 -10.53 -22.13 18.58
C VAL A 790 -11.85 -21.39 18.68
N LEU A 791 -11.92 -20.15 18.17
CA LEU A 791 -13.07 -19.28 18.37
C LEU A 791 -14.31 -19.79 17.61
N VAL A 792 -14.13 -20.18 16.34
CA VAL A 792 -15.22 -20.69 15.49
C VAL A 792 -15.84 -22.00 16.01
N PRO A 793 -15.10 -23.09 16.28
CA PRO A 793 -15.73 -24.34 16.67
C PRO A 793 -16.24 -24.31 18.13
N ALA A 794 -15.62 -23.51 19.01
CA ALA A 794 -16.16 -23.27 20.35
C ALA A 794 -17.58 -22.68 20.29
N PHE A 795 -17.82 -21.72 19.41
CA PHE A 795 -19.14 -21.13 19.23
C PHE A 795 -20.17 -22.11 18.65
N LEU A 796 -19.79 -22.92 17.66
CA LEU A 796 -20.66 -23.96 17.13
C LEU A 796 -21.10 -24.96 18.22
N LEU A 797 -20.17 -25.36 19.09
CA LEU A 797 -20.46 -26.23 20.23
C LEU A 797 -21.38 -25.54 21.26
N LEU A 798 -21.21 -24.24 21.51
CA LEU A 798 -22.07 -23.45 22.40
C LEU A 798 -23.49 -23.31 21.86
N MET A 799 -23.64 -23.01 20.57
CA MET A 799 -24.95 -22.96 19.90
C MET A 799 -25.69 -24.29 20.01
N HIS A 800 -24.97 -25.40 19.83
CA HIS A 800 -25.56 -26.73 19.96
C HIS A 800 -26.07 -27.00 21.39
N ARG A 801 -25.27 -26.68 22.42
CA ARG A 801 -25.68 -26.83 23.83
C ARG A 801 -26.89 -25.95 24.20
N ARG A 802 -26.98 -24.72 23.69
CA ARG A 802 -28.14 -23.83 23.94
C ARG A 802 -29.42 -24.32 23.26
N ARG A 803 -29.34 -24.84 22.03
CA ARG A 803 -30.50 -25.36 21.30
C ARG A 803 -31.13 -26.55 22.02
N PHE A 804 -30.32 -27.44 22.59
CA PHE A 804 -30.83 -28.55 23.41
C PHE A 804 -31.35 -28.11 24.78
N ARG A 805 -30.81 -27.05 25.38
CA ARG A 805 -31.37 -26.49 26.64
C ARG A 805 -32.77 -25.89 26.44
N HIS A 806 -33.05 -25.28 25.28
CA HIS A 806 -34.39 -24.81 24.92
C HIS A 806 -35.35 -25.95 24.57
N VAL A 807 -34.90 -26.98 23.84
CA VAL A 807 -35.74 -28.14 23.53
C VAL A 807 -36.07 -28.96 24.78
N ALA A 808 -35.12 -29.13 25.70
CA ALA A 808 -35.36 -29.78 27.00
C ALA A 808 -36.30 -28.96 27.90
N ALA A 809 -36.34 -27.63 27.76
CA ALA A 809 -37.27 -26.76 28.49
C ALA A 809 -38.69 -26.71 27.88
N CYS A 810 -38.83 -27.02 26.58
CA CYS A 810 -40.12 -27.02 25.87
C CYS A 810 -40.83 -28.38 25.87
N VAL A 811 -40.27 -29.42 26.49
CA VAL A 811 -40.94 -30.70 26.74
C VAL A 811 -41.35 -30.74 28.21
N PRO A 812 -42.61 -30.44 28.57
CA PRO A 812 -43.09 -30.68 29.93
C PRO A 812 -43.24 -32.19 30.10
N GLY A 813 -42.29 -32.82 30.83
CA GLY A 813 -42.41 -34.23 31.26
C GLY A 813 -41.35 -35.22 30.76
N GLY A 814 -40.17 -34.78 30.30
CA GLY A 814 -39.05 -35.71 30.01
C GLY A 814 -38.24 -36.06 31.27
N PRO A 815 -37.91 -37.34 31.54
CA PRO A 815 -37.32 -37.77 32.82
C PRO A 815 -35.91 -37.21 33.03
N HIS A 816 -35.64 -36.81 34.28
CA HIS A 816 -34.29 -36.52 34.77
C HIS A 816 -33.40 -37.76 34.59
N ILE A 817 -32.56 -37.77 33.55
CA ILE A 817 -31.47 -38.73 33.44
C ILE A 817 -30.17 -38.02 33.84
N GLY A 818 -29.86 -38.13 35.13
CA GLY A 818 -28.49 -38.04 35.60
C GLY A 818 -27.73 -39.31 35.21
N ALA A 819 -26.46 -39.13 34.84
CA ALA A 819 -25.38 -40.12 34.82
C ALA A 819 -25.57 -41.43 34.02
N ARG A 820 -24.64 -41.64 33.07
CA ARG A 820 -24.29 -42.89 32.36
C ARG A 820 -25.35 -43.50 31.44
N ALA A 821 -25.05 -43.49 30.14
CA ALA A 821 -25.50 -44.51 29.20
C ALA A 821 -24.28 -44.94 28.37
N GLU A 822 -23.67 -46.05 28.77
CA GLU A 822 -22.86 -46.89 27.89
C GLU A 822 -23.79 -47.49 26.84
N VAL A 823 -23.37 -47.46 25.58
CA VAL A 823 -24.03 -48.16 24.47
C VAL A 823 -23.64 -49.64 24.58
N PRO A 824 -24.59 -50.60 24.61
CA PRO A 824 -24.23 -51.99 24.44
C PRO A 824 -23.90 -52.24 22.97
N VAL A 825 -22.68 -52.74 22.74
CA VAL A 825 -22.27 -53.32 21.46
C VAL A 825 -22.92 -54.70 21.39
N GLU A 826 -24.01 -54.82 20.65
CA GLU A 826 -24.59 -56.11 20.32
C GLU A 826 -23.82 -56.70 19.13
N SER A 827 -23.06 -57.74 19.43
CA SER A 827 -22.33 -58.55 18.45
C SER A 827 -23.27 -59.65 17.95
N THR A 828 -23.58 -59.64 16.66
CA THR A 828 -24.19 -60.78 15.99
C THR A 828 -23.36 -61.13 14.75
N VAL A 829 -22.55 -62.18 14.92
CA VAL A 829 -21.96 -62.95 13.82
C VAL A 829 -23.07 -63.87 13.29
N PRO A 830 -23.35 -63.95 11.98
CA PRO A 830 -24.23 -64.99 11.46
C PRO A 830 -23.42 -66.28 11.25
N GLN A 831 -23.72 -67.32 12.02
CA GLN A 831 -23.48 -68.71 11.66
C GLN A 831 -24.83 -69.34 11.30
N ASP A 832 -25.04 -69.53 10.00
CA ASP A 832 -25.61 -70.71 9.33
C ASP A 832 -26.53 -70.36 8.13
N PRO A 833 -26.31 -70.99 6.96
CA PRO A 833 -27.05 -70.71 5.73
C PRO A 833 -28.13 -71.77 5.46
N VAL A 834 -29.29 -71.73 6.13
CA VAL A 834 -30.44 -72.59 5.72
C VAL A 834 -31.83 -71.90 5.79
N GLU A 835 -32.00 -70.73 6.40
CA GLU A 835 -33.34 -70.21 6.70
C GLU A 835 -33.89 -69.12 5.75
N LEU A 836 -33.63 -69.23 4.43
CA LEU A 836 -34.10 -68.27 3.41
C LEU A 836 -34.99 -68.90 2.31
N LEU A 837 -35.90 -69.81 2.68
CA LEU A 837 -36.83 -70.41 1.72
C LEU A 837 -38.32 -70.34 2.07
N ASN A 838 -38.76 -69.56 3.07
CA ASN A 838 -40.19 -69.35 3.31
C ASN A 838 -40.49 -68.00 3.99
N ARG A 839 -40.25 -66.87 3.31
CA ARG A 839 -40.96 -65.61 3.56
C ARG A 839 -40.80 -64.60 2.45
#